data_AF-A0A959RN55-F1
#
_entry.id   AF-A0A959RN55-F1
#
_cell.length_a   1.000
_cell.length_b   1.000
_cell.length_c   1.000
_cell.angle_alpha   90.00
_cell.angle_beta   90.00
_cell.angle_gamma   90.00
#
_symmetry.space_group_name_H-M   'P 1'
#
loop_
_entity.id
_entity.type
_entity.pdbx_description
1 polymer ?
#
loop_
_entity_poly.entity_id
_entity_poly.type
_entity_poly.pdbx_seq_one_letter_code
_entity_poly.pdbx_strand_id
1 'polypeptide(L)'
;EVWEPITSLYAYEPDEVHFIIKDIDDYSNGATYFFDNKIEIWSSALDFDLRGTHNWLRNVISHEFTHMVQIQAAMKMGRTIPAFYLQFLNYEDKRRPDILYGFPNFIASYPVATFNVPAWFAEGTAQYMRDEFNYDNWDSHRDMILRSYALDNKMLSWNEMGVFSKTSLGSESVYNSGFALTRYIAQKYGEDKLQQITHKLGDLTNFTIDAAFKQVLGKDGNEIYDEWSEYLKTDYEQRISQVKENLVEGQLIAEKGFGNFYPIYSPDGKNILFISNQSSDYFATSGIYKYNIESKETELVQSFVRSTFNFIPGTNKIVYAKLSEDNPKWKNIHDLYLYDLDEDDETRLTFGLRANNPNVSSDGKNIVFLFQKDGTSNLGIVDIDGKNFKSLTFYSQGEQVYNPKFSADNKSITFGYSYHQGRDIAQVNIDGSGLNYIVKTDKDERNGFINSNNELIYCSDETGIFNIYKFDLGTKKTTQLTNVLGGAFMPSANNKGEIVYAGYTSSGYKIFEIGKEETVNVNPEKKYIYSKNPPLNEVKRYGDYADIDFKRFTNFNDFELPENKKSKYSGSFTRLTVLPFVRFDNYNTSNKAVDKIKPGVYLTSSDMLNRYSLFAGGSINTRLERDLFLSFIYKNKLPLLYSLGLKPELSLDIYSISRKADVDILFGVDNTTEP
;
A
#
# COMPACT_ATOMS: atom_id res chain seq x y z
N GLU A 1 4.42 23.21 -3.63
CA GLU A 1 2.96 23.07 -3.51
C GLU A 1 2.57 22.56 -2.14
N VAL A 2 2.98 21.35 -1.76
CA VAL A 2 2.54 20.72 -0.50
C VAL A 2 3.29 21.19 0.77
N TRP A 3 4.44 21.86 0.61
CA TRP A 3 5.33 22.23 1.73
C TRP A 3 4.63 23.11 2.78
N GLU A 4 4.31 24.35 2.41
CA GLU A 4 3.74 25.35 3.32
C GLU A 4 2.46 24.88 4.01
N PRO A 5 1.44 24.30 3.33
CA PRO A 5 0.20 23.92 4.01
C PRO A 5 0.36 22.78 5.01
N ILE A 6 1.29 21.84 4.78
CA ILE A 6 1.55 20.73 5.70
C ILE A 6 2.40 21.21 6.87
N THR A 7 3.49 21.97 6.62
CA THR A 7 4.37 22.44 7.70
C THR A 7 3.64 23.39 8.64
N SER A 8 2.74 24.23 8.10
CA SER A 8 1.96 25.17 8.89
C SER A 8 0.93 24.48 9.81
N LEU A 9 0.32 23.37 9.36
CA LEU A 9 -0.61 22.58 10.18
C LEU A 9 0.03 22.14 11.49
N TYR A 10 1.26 21.64 11.40
CA TYR A 10 1.97 21.11 12.55
C TYR A 10 2.89 22.14 13.22
N ALA A 11 2.95 23.38 12.72
CA ALA A 11 3.96 24.38 13.10
C ALA A 11 5.38 23.79 13.19
N TYR A 12 5.74 23.02 12.16
CA TYR A 12 7.02 22.33 12.09
C TYR A 12 7.53 22.32 10.66
N GLU A 13 8.74 22.83 10.46
CA GLU A 13 9.43 22.79 9.18
C GLU A 13 10.63 21.84 9.29
N PRO A 14 10.68 20.77 8.48
CA PRO A 14 11.87 19.93 8.41
C PRO A 14 13.00 20.69 7.70
N ASP A 15 14.24 20.28 7.97
CA ASP A 15 15.40 20.67 7.13
C ASP A 15 15.21 20.18 5.67
N GLU A 16 16.23 20.31 4.82
CA GLU A 16 16.20 19.79 3.44
C GLU A 16 15.69 18.33 3.37
N VAL A 17 14.71 18.07 2.50
CA VAL A 17 14.12 16.75 2.26
C VAL A 17 14.49 16.27 0.86
N HIS A 18 15.06 15.07 0.78
CA HIS A 18 15.47 14.45 -0.47
C HIS A 18 14.40 13.47 -0.99
N PHE A 19 13.97 13.66 -2.23
CA PHE A 19 13.07 12.74 -2.92
C PHE A 19 13.83 11.82 -3.87
N ILE A 20 13.55 10.52 -3.81
CA ILE A 20 14.08 9.51 -4.74
C ILE A 20 12.90 8.93 -5.49
N ILE A 21 12.81 9.24 -6.79
CA ILE A 21 11.74 8.75 -7.67
C ILE A 21 12.23 7.51 -8.43
N LYS A 22 11.44 6.43 -8.39
CA LYS A 22 11.76 5.13 -8.99
C LYS A 22 10.69 4.72 -10.01
N ASP A 23 11.07 4.57 -11.27
CA ASP A 23 10.24 3.94 -12.33
C ASP A 23 10.91 2.67 -12.88
N ILE A 24 11.42 1.83 -11.99
CA ILE A 24 12.15 0.61 -12.39
C ILE A 24 11.32 -0.66 -12.28
N ASP A 25 10.24 -0.63 -11.49
CA ASP A 25 9.39 -1.76 -11.13
C ASP A 25 7.90 -1.41 -11.31
N ASP A 26 7.07 -2.41 -11.58
CA ASP A 26 5.61 -2.33 -11.58
C ASP A 26 5.07 -2.48 -10.15
N TYR A 27 5.56 -1.59 -9.30
CA TYR A 27 5.21 -1.51 -7.90
C TYR A 27 4.91 -0.05 -7.56
N SER A 28 3.87 0.18 -6.78
CA SER A 28 3.35 1.51 -6.46
C SER A 28 3.40 1.67 -4.94
N ASN A 29 4.27 2.54 -4.45
CA ASN A 29 4.41 2.80 -3.02
C ASN A 29 5.12 4.14 -2.73
N GLY A 30 4.99 4.61 -1.50
CA GLY A 30 5.78 5.67 -0.89
C GLY A 30 6.47 5.15 0.38
N ALA A 31 7.59 5.75 0.74
CA ALA A 31 8.24 5.47 2.02
C ALA A 31 8.98 6.69 2.55
N THR A 32 8.62 7.09 3.76
CA THR A 32 9.27 8.17 4.50
C THR A 32 10.28 7.64 5.51
N TYR A 33 11.54 8.02 5.32
CA TYR A 33 12.63 7.81 6.27
C TYR A 33 12.85 9.11 7.04
N PHE A 34 11.98 9.36 8.02
CA PHE A 34 11.91 10.64 8.73
C PHE A 34 13.15 10.98 9.57
N PHE A 35 13.99 10.00 9.94
CA PHE A 35 15.29 10.30 10.55
C PHE A 35 16.32 10.81 9.53
N ASP A 36 16.22 10.33 8.29
CA ASP A 36 17.17 10.61 7.22
C ASP A 36 16.79 11.85 6.38
N ASN A 37 15.58 12.40 6.57
CA ASN A 37 14.97 13.39 5.66
C ASN A 37 14.93 12.90 4.21
N LYS A 38 14.53 11.64 4.03
CA LYS A 38 14.49 10.99 2.72
C LYS A 38 13.09 10.42 2.46
N ILE A 39 12.56 10.67 1.28
CA ILE A 39 11.30 10.10 0.80
C ILE A 39 11.58 9.32 -0.48
N GLU A 40 11.16 8.07 -0.53
CA GLU A 40 11.25 7.22 -1.72
C GLU A 40 9.85 7.02 -2.32
N ILE A 41 9.70 7.32 -3.60
CA ILE A 41 8.44 7.19 -4.34
C ILE A 41 8.64 6.24 -5.51
N TRP A 42 7.77 5.26 -5.65
CA TRP A 42 7.62 4.51 -6.88
C TRP A 42 6.55 5.17 -7.74
N SER A 43 6.93 5.57 -8.95
CA SER A 43 6.10 6.41 -9.81
C SER A 43 4.92 5.66 -10.44
N SER A 44 5.02 4.34 -10.55
CA SER A 44 3.92 3.48 -11.01
C SER A 44 2.66 3.82 -10.22
N ALA A 45 1.57 4.10 -10.94
CA ALA A 45 0.30 4.46 -10.33
C ALA A 45 -0.24 3.36 -9.41
N LEU A 46 -0.81 3.75 -8.27
CA LEU A 46 -1.50 2.80 -7.39
C LEU A 46 -2.86 2.43 -7.99
N ASP A 47 -3.01 1.17 -8.39
CA ASP A 47 -4.31 0.55 -8.70
C ASP A 47 -4.54 -0.58 -7.68
N PHE A 48 -5.22 -0.23 -6.59
CA PHE A 48 -5.47 -1.14 -5.47
C PHE A 48 -6.96 -1.30 -5.23
N ASP A 49 -7.44 -2.54 -5.20
CA ASP A 49 -8.88 -2.83 -5.25
C ASP A 49 -9.66 -2.27 -4.04
N LEU A 50 -8.99 -2.05 -2.90
CA LEU A 50 -9.58 -1.46 -1.69
C LEU A 50 -9.55 0.08 -1.64
N ARG A 51 -9.05 0.77 -2.68
CA ARG A 51 -8.94 2.24 -2.71
C ARG A 51 -9.62 2.85 -3.94
N GLY A 52 -10.10 4.09 -3.78
CA GLY A 52 -10.61 4.90 -4.88
C GLY A 52 -9.51 5.36 -5.84
N THR A 53 -9.95 6.03 -6.90
CA THR A 53 -9.03 6.57 -7.92
C THR A 53 -8.67 8.03 -7.60
N HIS A 54 -7.38 8.29 -7.41
CA HIS A 54 -6.85 9.60 -7.08
C HIS A 54 -5.55 9.89 -7.85
N ASN A 55 -5.12 11.15 -7.86
CA ASN A 55 -3.86 11.55 -8.45
C ASN A 55 -2.70 10.96 -7.63
N TRP A 56 -2.20 9.80 -8.05
CA TRP A 56 -1.25 9.00 -7.29
C TRP A 56 -0.02 9.79 -6.86
N LEU A 57 0.66 10.47 -7.79
CA LEU A 57 1.91 11.16 -7.48
C LEU A 57 1.68 12.31 -6.50
N ARG A 58 0.59 13.06 -6.64
CA ARG A 58 0.26 14.13 -5.70
C ARG A 58 -0.07 13.57 -4.32
N ASN A 59 -0.95 12.56 -4.28
CA ASN A 59 -1.32 11.86 -3.06
C ASN A 59 -0.09 11.34 -2.32
N VAL A 60 0.71 10.49 -2.96
CA VAL A 60 1.85 9.84 -2.30
C VAL A 60 2.89 10.85 -1.84
N ILE A 61 3.15 11.92 -2.61
CA ILE A 61 4.09 12.98 -2.19
C ILE A 61 3.57 13.71 -0.95
N SER A 62 2.30 14.12 -0.91
CA SER A 62 1.73 14.78 0.26
C SER A 62 1.58 13.84 1.45
N HIS A 63 1.26 12.56 1.22
CA HIS A 63 1.15 11.52 2.25
C HIS A 63 2.49 11.34 2.96
N GLU A 64 3.53 11.03 2.19
CA GLU A 64 4.88 10.81 2.72
C GLU A 64 5.46 12.09 3.34
N PHE A 65 5.22 13.26 2.73
CA PHE A 65 5.67 14.51 3.34
C PHE A 65 4.94 14.83 4.64
N THR A 66 3.66 14.44 4.79
CA THR A 66 2.94 14.59 6.05
C THR A 66 3.54 13.71 7.14
N HIS A 67 3.90 12.45 6.85
CA HIS A 67 4.67 11.64 7.81
C HIS A 67 5.97 12.33 8.23
N MET A 68 6.72 12.91 7.28
CA MET A 68 7.96 13.61 7.57
C MET A 68 7.76 14.74 8.60
N VAL A 69 6.74 15.56 8.39
CA VAL A 69 6.44 16.73 9.22
C VAL A 69 5.86 16.31 10.57
N GLN A 70 4.80 15.50 10.56
CA GLN A 70 4.04 15.12 11.76
C GLN A 70 4.88 14.29 12.72
N ILE A 71 5.63 13.30 12.22
CA ILE A 71 6.44 12.44 13.08
C ILE A 71 7.58 13.25 13.70
N GLN A 72 8.24 14.12 12.94
CA GLN A 72 9.31 14.97 13.49
C GLN A 72 8.79 15.99 14.50
N ALA A 73 7.60 16.56 14.28
CA ALA A 73 6.94 17.42 15.26
C ALA A 73 6.58 16.67 16.56
N ALA A 74 6.33 15.36 16.49
CA ALA A 74 6.05 14.50 17.64
C ALA A 74 7.30 13.92 18.33
N MET A 75 8.52 14.21 17.83
CA MET A 75 9.72 13.66 18.46
C MET A 75 10.07 14.40 19.76
N LYS A 76 10.43 13.61 20.78
CA LYS A 76 10.96 14.09 22.07
C LYS A 76 12.36 14.66 21.96
N MET A 77 13.11 14.24 20.95
CA MET A 77 14.47 14.67 20.66
C MET A 77 14.64 14.79 19.15
N GLY A 78 15.60 15.61 18.70
CA GLY A 78 15.86 15.73 17.27
C GLY A 78 16.32 14.41 16.63
N ARG A 79 16.29 14.36 15.30
CA ARG A 79 16.64 13.20 14.46
C ARG A 79 18.03 12.59 14.73
N THR A 80 18.93 13.35 15.35
CA THR A 80 20.27 12.88 15.74
C THR A 80 20.23 11.81 16.82
N ILE A 81 19.23 11.80 17.71
CA ILE A 81 19.10 10.82 18.79
C ILE A 81 17.70 10.18 18.74
N PRO A 82 17.50 9.14 17.91
CA PRO A 82 16.20 8.52 17.71
C PRO A 82 15.79 7.56 18.85
N ALA A 83 16.77 7.06 19.62
CA ALA A 83 16.54 6.17 20.74
C ALA A 83 17.74 6.14 21.69
N PHE A 84 17.48 5.78 22.95
CA PHE A 84 18.50 5.33 23.89
C PHE A 84 18.35 3.84 24.13
N TYR A 85 19.45 3.12 24.27
CA TYR A 85 19.38 1.68 24.55
C TYR A 85 19.80 1.36 25.98
N LEU A 86 18.99 0.53 26.63
CA LEU A 86 19.37 -0.19 27.84
C LEU A 86 19.79 -1.60 27.43
N GLN A 87 21.05 -1.92 27.64
CA GLN A 87 21.62 -3.19 27.22
C GLN A 87 22.04 -4.03 28.42
N PHE A 88 21.92 -5.34 28.28
CA PHE A 88 22.35 -6.29 29.29
C PHE A 88 23.01 -7.48 28.60
N LEU A 89 24.25 -7.74 28.98
CA LEU A 89 25.09 -8.82 28.49
C LEU A 89 25.65 -9.55 29.70
N ASN A 90 25.19 -10.78 29.88
CA ASN A 90 25.60 -11.63 30.98
C ASN A 90 26.16 -12.96 30.50
N TYR A 91 27.07 -13.48 31.32
CA TYR A 91 27.87 -14.65 31.02
C TYR A 91 27.80 -15.62 32.21
N GLU A 92 28.05 -16.90 31.95
CA GLU A 92 28.17 -17.90 33.01
C GLU A 92 29.42 -17.64 33.86
N ASP A 93 29.30 -17.86 35.18
CA ASP A 93 30.42 -17.75 36.11
C ASP A 93 31.47 -18.85 35.90
N LYS A 94 31.02 -20.02 35.40
CA LYS A 94 31.90 -21.15 35.07
C LYS A 94 32.52 -20.94 33.71
N ARG A 95 33.85 -20.91 33.66
CA ARG A 95 34.64 -20.82 32.43
C ARG A 95 35.86 -21.72 32.54
N ARG A 96 36.38 -22.16 31.40
CA ARG A 96 37.66 -22.87 31.37
C ARG A 96 38.79 -21.93 31.83
N PRO A 97 39.85 -22.42 32.49
CA PRO A 97 40.96 -21.59 32.97
C PRO A 97 41.67 -20.78 31.88
N ASP A 98 41.63 -21.27 30.63
CA ASP A 98 42.25 -20.66 29.45
C ASP A 98 41.33 -19.70 28.67
N ILE A 99 40.08 -19.51 29.12
CA ILE A 99 39.10 -18.63 28.46
C ILE A 99 38.78 -17.44 29.37
N LEU A 100 39.00 -16.23 28.85
CA LEU A 100 38.85 -14.98 29.58
C LEU A 100 37.40 -14.67 30.00
N TYR A 101 36.40 -15.26 29.35
CA TYR A 101 34.96 -15.00 29.54
C TYR A 101 34.13 -16.30 29.54
N GLY A 102 32.99 -16.29 30.21
CA GLY A 102 32.03 -17.42 30.20
C GLY A 102 31.21 -17.48 28.92
N PHE A 103 30.38 -18.51 28.74
CA PHE A 103 29.38 -18.50 27.67
C PHE A 103 28.27 -17.47 27.98
N PRO A 104 27.76 -16.71 26.99
CA PRO A 104 26.67 -15.77 27.22
C PRO A 104 25.40 -16.53 27.60
N ASN A 105 24.77 -16.17 28.72
CA ASN A 105 23.54 -16.81 29.22
C ASN A 105 22.30 -15.90 29.13
N PHE A 106 22.49 -14.59 29.00
CA PHE A 106 21.39 -13.65 28.80
C PHE A 106 21.89 -12.40 28.06
N ILE A 107 21.17 -12.05 26.99
CA ILE A 107 21.42 -10.87 26.17
C ILE A 107 20.08 -10.15 25.98
N ALA A 108 20.04 -8.87 26.33
CA ALA A 108 18.90 -7.99 26.08
C ALA A 108 19.38 -6.62 25.59
N SER A 109 18.61 -6.03 24.68
CA SER A 109 18.81 -4.66 24.22
C SER A 109 17.43 -4.03 24.05
N TYR A 110 17.10 -3.10 24.94
CA TYR A 110 15.80 -2.45 24.99
C TYR A 110 15.90 -0.99 24.53
N PRO A 111 15.24 -0.61 23.43
CA PRO A 111 15.20 0.77 22.98
C PRO A 111 14.15 1.57 23.78
N VAL A 112 14.58 2.70 24.33
CA VAL A 112 13.71 3.79 24.77
C VAL A 112 13.61 4.76 23.60
N ALA A 113 12.54 4.62 22.81
CA ALA A 113 12.32 5.43 21.62
C ALA A 113 12.02 6.89 21.97
N THR A 114 12.49 7.82 21.13
CA THR A 114 12.22 9.26 21.28
C THR A 114 10.99 9.72 20.50
N PHE A 115 10.17 8.80 20.00
CA PHE A 115 8.87 9.08 19.39
C PHE A 115 7.90 7.93 19.68
N ASN A 116 6.60 8.19 19.71
CA ASN A 116 5.56 7.24 20.10
C ASN A 116 4.22 7.53 19.41
N VAL A 117 4.25 7.71 18.10
CA VAL A 117 3.05 7.90 17.26
C VAL A 117 2.48 6.51 16.89
N PRO A 118 1.21 6.19 17.22
CA PRO A 118 0.61 4.91 16.84
C PRO A 118 0.30 4.86 15.33
N ALA A 119 0.27 3.65 14.75
CA ALA A 119 0.12 3.45 13.31
C ALA A 119 -1.09 4.19 12.72
N TRP A 120 -2.29 4.02 13.29
CA TRP A 120 -3.49 4.70 12.80
C TRP A 120 -3.38 6.22 12.80
N PHE A 121 -2.66 6.83 13.75
CA PHE A 121 -2.55 8.29 13.83
C PHE A 121 -1.53 8.81 12.83
N ALA A 122 -0.43 8.09 12.64
CA ALA A 122 0.54 8.38 11.58
C ALA A 122 -0.13 8.31 10.21
N GLU A 123 -0.85 7.23 9.89
CA GLU A 123 -1.53 7.08 8.60
C GLU A 123 -2.73 8.01 8.48
N GLY A 124 -3.55 8.11 9.52
CA GLY A 124 -4.76 8.93 9.49
C GLY A 124 -4.46 10.40 9.26
N THR A 125 -3.38 10.92 9.85
CA THR A 125 -2.91 12.28 9.56
C THR A 125 -2.28 12.40 8.18
N ALA A 126 -1.53 11.39 7.71
CA ALA A 126 -0.97 11.38 6.37
C ALA A 126 -2.01 11.27 5.25
N GLN A 127 -3.17 10.67 5.51
CA GLN A 127 -4.32 10.66 4.59
C GLN A 127 -5.16 11.92 4.73
N TYR A 128 -5.24 12.51 5.94
CA TYR A 128 -5.89 13.79 6.16
C TYR A 128 -5.15 14.94 5.47
N MET A 129 -3.81 14.96 5.55
CA MET A 129 -2.93 16.00 5.00
C MET A 129 -3.46 17.40 5.35
N ARG A 130 -4.09 18.04 4.37
CA ARG A 130 -5.12 19.07 4.48
C ARG A 130 -6.32 18.60 3.68
N ASP A 131 -7.51 18.65 4.26
CA ASP A 131 -8.75 18.22 3.60
C ASP A 131 -8.94 18.95 2.24
N GLU A 132 -8.45 20.18 2.13
CA GLU A 132 -8.55 21.00 0.93
C GLU A 132 -7.61 20.62 -0.23
N PHE A 133 -6.60 19.78 0.00
CA PHE A 133 -5.83 19.22 -1.11
C PHE A 133 -6.68 18.29 -1.97
N ASN A 134 -7.58 17.53 -1.35
CA ASN A 134 -8.38 16.51 -2.00
C ASN A 134 -7.52 15.49 -2.80
N TYR A 135 -6.24 15.30 -2.41
CA TYR A 135 -5.33 14.33 -3.05
C TYR A 135 -5.54 12.90 -2.51
N ASP A 136 -5.93 12.77 -1.24
CA ASP A 136 -6.65 11.62 -0.68
C ASP A 136 -7.97 12.16 -0.09
N ASN A 137 -9.05 11.41 -0.22
CA ASN A 137 -10.38 11.85 0.23
C ASN A 137 -11.22 10.67 0.72
N TRP A 138 -12.32 10.99 1.39
CA TRP A 138 -13.26 9.97 1.85
C TRP A 138 -14.20 9.56 0.71
N ASP A 139 -13.75 8.62 -0.11
CA ASP A 139 -14.50 8.06 -1.23
C ASP A 139 -15.45 6.91 -0.82
N SER A 140 -16.22 6.39 -1.78
CA SER A 140 -17.14 5.27 -1.58
C SER A 140 -16.46 3.93 -1.29
N HIS A 141 -15.16 3.73 -1.61
CA HIS A 141 -14.42 2.53 -1.21
C HIS A 141 -14.11 2.57 0.29
N ARG A 142 -13.60 3.71 0.78
CA ARG A 142 -13.34 3.94 2.20
C ARG A 142 -14.61 3.82 3.03
N ASP A 143 -15.69 4.45 2.56
CA ASP A 143 -17.00 4.36 3.20
C ASP A 143 -17.50 2.92 3.21
N MET A 144 -17.34 2.16 2.12
CA MET A 144 -17.67 0.74 2.04
C MET A 144 -16.96 -0.09 3.11
N ILE A 145 -15.64 0.02 3.21
CA ILE A 145 -14.85 -0.78 4.16
C ILE A 145 -15.32 -0.50 5.58
N LEU A 146 -15.42 0.78 5.98
CA LEU A 146 -15.78 1.15 7.33
C LEU A 146 -17.25 0.80 7.64
N ARG A 147 -18.17 1.06 6.71
CA ARG A 147 -19.60 0.71 6.83
C ARG A 147 -19.78 -0.78 7.04
N SER A 148 -19.18 -1.63 6.19
CA SER A 148 -19.31 -3.08 6.33
C SER A 148 -18.78 -3.58 7.68
N TYR A 149 -17.69 -2.98 8.19
CA TYR A 149 -17.15 -3.35 9.49
C TYR A 149 -18.03 -2.88 10.64
N ALA A 150 -18.58 -1.67 10.56
CA ALA A 150 -19.47 -1.12 11.57
C ALA A 150 -20.77 -1.93 11.67
N LEU A 151 -21.42 -2.22 10.54
CA LEU A 151 -22.69 -2.96 10.47
C LEU A 151 -22.55 -4.41 10.97
N ASP A 152 -21.41 -5.06 10.71
CA ASP A 152 -21.15 -6.44 11.15
C ASP A 152 -20.45 -6.55 12.52
N ASN A 153 -20.26 -5.42 13.23
CA ASN A 153 -19.52 -5.35 14.50
C ASN A 153 -18.09 -5.95 14.42
N LYS A 154 -17.38 -5.71 13.31
CA LYS A 154 -15.99 -6.16 13.06
C LYS A 154 -14.97 -5.03 12.97
N MET A 155 -15.27 -3.85 13.51
CA MET A 155 -14.30 -2.76 13.57
C MET A 155 -13.07 -3.18 14.39
N LEU A 156 -11.89 -2.73 13.96
CA LEU A 156 -10.64 -2.92 14.70
C LEU A 156 -10.75 -2.24 16.07
N SER A 157 -10.37 -2.95 17.14
CA SER A 157 -10.24 -2.35 18.46
C SER A 157 -9.18 -1.24 18.50
N TRP A 158 -9.22 -0.42 19.56
CA TRP A 158 -8.25 0.65 19.79
C TRP A 158 -6.79 0.18 19.70
N ASN A 159 -6.48 -0.97 20.30
CA ASN A 159 -5.13 -1.54 20.27
C ASN A 159 -4.77 -2.10 18.89
N GLU A 160 -5.73 -2.71 18.19
CA GLU A 160 -5.50 -3.22 16.84
C GLU A 160 -5.22 -2.09 15.86
N MET A 161 -5.87 -0.93 15.99
CA MET A 161 -5.53 0.26 15.20
C MET A 161 -4.08 0.74 15.42
N GLY A 162 -3.46 0.39 16.55
CA GLY A 162 -2.09 0.81 16.87
C GLY A 162 -0.98 0.11 16.07
N VAL A 163 -1.26 -0.98 15.33
CA VAL A 163 -0.23 -1.83 14.69
C VAL A 163 -0.67 -2.41 13.33
N PHE A 164 0.29 -2.72 12.46
CA PHE A 164 0.04 -3.32 11.13
C PHE A 164 0.15 -4.86 11.06
N SER A 165 0.38 -5.56 12.17
CA SER A 165 0.59 -7.02 12.17
C SER A 165 -0.71 -7.80 11.90
N LYS A 166 -1.21 -7.76 10.65
CA LYS A 166 -2.48 -8.34 10.16
C LYS A 166 -2.37 -8.73 8.68
N THR A 167 -3.44 -9.28 8.12
CA THR A 167 -3.59 -9.50 6.66
C THR A 167 -3.56 -8.17 5.88
N SER A 168 -3.49 -8.23 4.54
CA SER A 168 -3.57 -7.02 3.69
C SER A 168 -4.86 -6.23 3.94
N LEU A 169 -6.01 -6.91 4.08
CA LEU A 169 -7.28 -6.25 4.42
C LEU A 169 -7.25 -5.65 5.83
N GLY A 170 -6.70 -6.36 6.82
CA GLY A 170 -6.56 -5.83 8.17
C GLY A 170 -5.63 -4.62 8.25
N SER A 171 -4.57 -4.59 7.45
CA SER A 171 -3.65 -3.45 7.34
C SER A 171 -4.33 -2.25 6.69
N GLU A 172 -5.04 -2.43 5.57
CA GLU A 172 -5.83 -1.34 4.96
C GLU A 172 -6.93 -0.82 5.90
N SER A 173 -7.49 -1.67 6.75
CA SER A 173 -8.46 -1.24 7.78
C SER A 173 -7.83 -0.29 8.81
N VAL A 174 -6.52 -0.36 9.09
CA VAL A 174 -5.81 0.59 9.96
C VAL A 174 -5.75 1.97 9.32
N TYR A 175 -5.44 2.06 8.02
CA TYR A 175 -5.50 3.30 7.25
C TYR A 175 -6.92 3.87 7.30
N ASN A 176 -7.91 3.07 6.93
CA ASN A 176 -9.29 3.53 6.80
C ASN A 176 -9.88 4.02 8.13
N SER A 177 -9.73 3.25 9.20
CA SER A 177 -10.17 3.66 10.55
C SER A 177 -9.37 4.84 11.07
N GLY A 178 -8.06 4.88 10.79
CA GLY A 178 -7.20 5.98 11.22
C GLY A 178 -7.55 7.31 10.58
N PHE A 179 -7.84 7.30 9.27
CA PHE A 179 -8.31 8.47 8.54
C PHE A 179 -9.68 8.93 9.04
N ALA A 180 -10.63 8.01 9.19
CA ALA A 180 -11.96 8.32 9.71
C ALA A 180 -11.93 8.92 11.12
N LEU A 181 -11.11 8.38 12.03
CA LEU A 181 -10.97 8.91 13.38
C LEU A 181 -10.24 10.26 13.39
N THR A 182 -9.23 10.45 12.53
CA THR A 182 -8.55 11.75 12.36
C THR A 182 -9.53 12.82 11.89
N ARG A 183 -10.37 12.50 10.89
CA ARG A 183 -11.47 13.38 10.44
C ARG A 183 -12.45 13.65 11.57
N TYR A 184 -12.88 12.64 12.32
CA TYR A 184 -13.77 12.83 13.48
C TYR A 184 -13.19 13.80 14.51
N ILE A 185 -11.90 13.67 14.84
CA ILE A 185 -11.22 14.56 15.78
C ILE A 185 -11.21 15.99 15.24
N ALA A 186 -10.79 16.19 13.99
CA ALA A 186 -10.75 17.51 13.36
C ALA A 186 -12.14 18.15 13.27
N GLN A 187 -13.17 17.39 12.90
CA GLN A 187 -14.54 17.87 12.77
C GLN A 187 -15.18 18.16 14.12
N LYS A 188 -14.99 17.30 15.13
CA LYS A 188 -15.63 17.44 16.44
C LYS A 188 -14.93 18.47 17.31
N TYR A 189 -13.60 18.36 17.45
CA TYR A 189 -12.81 19.12 18.41
C TYR A 189 -12.03 20.28 17.78
N GLY A 190 -11.84 20.28 16.45
CA GLY A 190 -11.09 21.28 15.70
C GLY A 190 -9.83 20.71 15.07
N GLU A 191 -9.48 21.17 13.85
CA GLU A 191 -8.25 20.76 13.15
C GLU A 191 -6.97 21.11 13.94
N ASP A 192 -6.99 22.19 14.73
CA ASP A 192 -5.89 22.59 15.63
C ASP A 192 -5.50 21.50 16.64
N LYS A 193 -6.42 20.58 16.93
CA LYS A 193 -6.19 19.49 17.87
C LYS A 193 -5.23 18.45 17.33
N LEU A 194 -5.17 18.24 16.01
CA LEU A 194 -4.19 17.34 15.40
C LEU A 194 -2.76 17.80 15.68
N GLN A 195 -2.52 19.10 15.56
CA GLN A 195 -1.27 19.75 15.93
C GLN A 195 -0.98 19.61 17.42
N GLN A 196 -1.93 19.99 18.29
CA GLN A 196 -1.74 19.96 19.74
C GLN A 196 -1.45 18.54 20.25
N ILE A 197 -2.15 17.52 19.75
CA ILE A 197 -1.89 16.11 20.07
C ILE A 197 -0.47 15.73 19.64
N THR A 198 -0.07 16.09 18.42
CA THR A 198 1.27 15.80 17.87
C THR A 198 2.37 16.40 18.76
N HIS A 199 2.28 17.69 19.12
CA HIS A 199 3.25 18.32 20.03
C HIS A 199 3.22 17.70 21.42
N LYS A 200 2.05 17.30 21.93
CA LYS A 200 1.94 16.60 23.21
C LYS A 200 2.59 15.23 23.22
N LEU A 201 2.69 14.55 22.07
CA LEU A 201 3.51 13.34 21.95
C LEU A 201 5.01 13.67 22.01
N GLY A 202 5.42 14.88 21.61
CA GLY A 202 6.80 15.37 21.77
C GLY A 202 7.24 15.65 23.20
N ASP A 203 6.30 15.73 24.17
CA ASP A 203 6.66 15.95 25.57
C ASP A 203 7.43 14.75 26.16
N LEU A 204 8.54 14.99 26.85
CA LEU A 204 9.38 13.95 27.49
C LEU A 204 8.63 13.10 28.53
N THR A 205 7.52 13.62 29.05
CA THR A 205 6.68 12.96 30.07
C THR A 205 5.54 12.13 29.47
N ASN A 206 5.32 12.21 28.15
CA ASN A 206 4.17 11.61 27.50
C ASN A 206 4.56 10.38 26.68
N PHE A 207 4.13 9.20 27.09
CA PHE A 207 4.52 7.93 26.46
C PHE A 207 3.37 7.23 25.73
N THR A 208 2.15 7.76 25.76
CA THR A 208 0.99 7.16 25.09
C THR A 208 0.13 8.19 24.38
N ILE A 209 -0.56 7.77 23.33
CA ILE A 209 -1.56 8.60 22.66
C ILE A 209 -2.73 8.95 23.61
N ASP A 210 -3.08 8.05 24.54
CA ASP A 210 -4.13 8.25 25.53
C ASP A 210 -3.82 9.44 26.45
N ALA A 211 -2.58 9.59 26.88
CA ALA A 211 -2.16 10.71 27.71
C ALA A 211 -2.12 12.03 26.92
N ALA A 212 -1.77 12.00 25.64
CA ALA A 212 -1.89 13.17 24.76
C ALA A 212 -3.36 13.58 24.58
N PHE A 213 -4.25 12.63 24.31
CA PHE A 213 -5.69 12.85 24.20
C PHE A 213 -6.26 13.42 25.49
N LYS A 214 -5.89 12.86 26.66
CA LYS A 214 -6.42 13.36 27.94
C LYS A 214 -6.05 14.83 28.18
N GLN A 215 -4.85 15.23 27.80
CA GLN A 215 -4.38 16.61 27.94
C GLN A 215 -5.03 17.59 26.94
N VAL A 216 -5.35 17.14 25.71
CA VAL A 216 -5.81 18.02 24.62
C VAL A 216 -7.33 18.00 24.46
N LEU A 217 -7.94 16.81 24.55
CA LEU A 217 -9.36 16.55 24.32
C LEU A 217 -10.15 16.36 25.63
N GLY A 218 -9.47 16.19 26.77
CA GLY A 218 -10.09 15.95 28.08
C GLY A 218 -10.55 14.51 28.31
N LYS A 219 -10.37 13.63 27.33
CA LYS A 219 -10.75 12.21 27.33
C LYS A 219 -9.56 11.35 26.92
N ASP A 220 -9.43 10.15 27.45
CA ASP A 220 -8.38 9.22 27.00
C ASP A 220 -8.72 8.57 25.64
N GLY A 221 -7.81 7.74 25.13
CA GLY A 221 -7.95 7.10 23.81
C GLY A 221 -9.16 6.19 23.70
N ASN A 222 -9.43 5.39 24.73
CA ASN A 222 -10.58 4.47 24.73
C ASN A 222 -11.90 5.24 24.80
N GLU A 223 -11.97 6.28 25.65
CA GLU A 223 -13.15 7.15 25.74
C GLU A 223 -13.50 7.82 24.39
N ILE A 224 -12.48 8.26 23.64
CA ILE A 224 -12.66 8.84 22.29
C ILE A 224 -13.04 7.78 21.26
N TYR A 225 -12.38 6.62 21.31
CA TYR A 225 -12.67 5.52 20.40
C TYR A 225 -14.09 4.99 20.57
N ASP A 226 -14.54 4.74 21.80
CA ASP A 226 -15.87 4.21 22.09
C ASP A 226 -16.96 5.18 21.60
N GLU A 227 -16.78 6.48 21.87
CA GLU A 227 -17.69 7.53 21.41
C GLU A 227 -17.79 7.61 19.88
N TRP A 228 -16.65 7.55 19.19
CA TRP A 228 -16.58 7.57 17.73
C TRP A 228 -17.17 6.30 17.11
N SER A 229 -16.83 5.14 17.67
CA SER A 229 -17.24 3.83 17.18
C SER A 229 -18.76 3.63 17.28
N GLU A 230 -19.37 4.06 18.38
CA GLU A 230 -20.82 3.99 18.59
C GLU A 230 -21.58 4.97 17.69
N TYR A 231 -21.02 6.18 17.52
CA TYR A 231 -21.55 7.15 16.57
C TYR A 231 -21.59 6.57 15.15
N LEU A 232 -20.49 5.97 14.68
CA LEU A 232 -20.42 5.40 13.33
C LEU A 232 -21.44 4.29 13.10
N LYS A 233 -21.61 3.38 14.06
CA LYS A 233 -22.61 2.31 13.95
C LYS A 233 -24.02 2.89 13.77
N THR A 234 -24.36 3.88 14.59
CA THR A 234 -25.65 4.56 14.52
C THR A 234 -25.85 5.28 13.18
N ASP A 235 -24.84 6.05 12.73
CA ASP A 235 -24.89 6.77 11.46
C ASP A 235 -25.04 5.82 10.27
N TYR A 236 -24.26 4.75 10.21
CA TYR A 236 -24.32 3.78 9.12
C TYR A 236 -25.64 3.01 9.08
N GLU A 237 -26.19 2.62 10.24
CA GLU A 237 -27.51 1.99 10.32
C GLU A 237 -28.61 2.91 9.76
N GLN A 238 -28.56 4.20 10.09
CA GLN A 238 -29.50 5.17 9.54
C GLN A 238 -29.34 5.30 8.02
N ARG A 239 -28.10 5.48 7.54
CA ARG A 239 -27.82 5.75 6.12
C ARG A 239 -28.15 4.57 5.21
N ILE A 240 -28.04 3.34 5.71
CA ILE A 240 -28.29 2.11 4.95
C ILE A 240 -29.74 1.60 4.99
N SER A 241 -30.59 2.18 5.85
CA SER A 241 -31.96 1.72 6.09
C SER A 241 -32.78 1.48 4.82
N GLN A 242 -32.79 2.43 3.87
CA GLN A 242 -33.53 2.30 2.62
C GLN A 242 -32.99 1.19 1.71
N VAL A 243 -31.68 0.96 1.71
CA VAL A 243 -31.05 -0.13 0.94
C VAL A 243 -31.48 -1.49 1.51
N LYS A 244 -31.51 -1.63 2.84
CA LYS A 244 -31.99 -2.86 3.52
C LYS A 244 -33.45 -3.20 3.16
N GLU A 245 -34.28 -2.22 2.84
CA GLU A 245 -35.69 -2.44 2.43
C GLU A 245 -35.85 -3.00 1.01
N ASN A 246 -34.84 -2.89 0.15
CA ASN A 246 -34.86 -3.42 -1.22
C ASN A 246 -33.49 -3.95 -1.62
N LEU A 247 -33.03 -4.99 -0.92
CA LEU A 247 -31.83 -5.72 -1.31
C LEU A 247 -32.09 -6.50 -2.60
N VAL A 248 -31.22 -6.29 -3.57
CA VAL A 248 -31.17 -7.04 -4.82
C VAL A 248 -29.71 -7.42 -5.05
N GLU A 249 -29.35 -8.57 -4.50
CA GLU A 249 -28.00 -9.13 -4.54
C GLU A 249 -28.04 -10.57 -5.04
N GLY A 250 -26.94 -11.03 -5.64
CA GLY A 250 -26.83 -12.38 -6.15
C GLY A 250 -26.68 -13.44 -5.07
N GLN A 251 -26.70 -14.71 -5.48
CA GLN A 251 -26.30 -15.83 -4.62
C GLN A 251 -24.79 -15.85 -4.41
N LEU A 252 -24.35 -16.16 -3.20
CA LEU A 252 -22.93 -16.33 -2.89
C LEU A 252 -22.39 -17.62 -3.53
N ILE A 253 -21.33 -17.49 -4.32
CA ILE A 253 -20.67 -18.58 -5.06
C ILE A 253 -19.35 -18.98 -4.38
N ALA A 254 -18.47 -18.03 -4.10
CA ALA A 254 -17.17 -18.29 -3.49
C ALA A 254 -16.92 -17.38 -2.30
N GLU A 255 -16.82 -18.00 -1.11
CA GLU A 255 -16.70 -17.29 0.17
C GLU A 255 -15.24 -17.19 0.68
N LYS A 256 -14.40 -18.17 0.36
CA LYS A 256 -13.08 -18.31 0.98
C LYS A 256 -12.12 -17.21 0.51
N GLY A 257 -11.32 -16.70 1.44
CA GLY A 257 -10.39 -15.59 1.22
C GLY A 257 -11.05 -14.22 1.23
N PHE A 258 -10.24 -13.17 1.41
CA PHE A 258 -10.73 -11.79 1.52
C PHE A 258 -10.53 -10.99 0.22
N GLY A 259 -9.79 -11.54 -0.75
CA GLY A 259 -9.67 -11.02 -2.10
C GLY A 259 -10.19 -12.06 -3.07
N ASN A 260 -11.33 -11.76 -3.70
CA ASN A 260 -11.88 -12.54 -4.79
C ASN A 260 -12.28 -11.55 -5.90
N PHE A 261 -11.58 -11.60 -7.03
CA PHE A 261 -11.61 -10.54 -8.04
C PHE A 261 -11.79 -11.10 -9.46
N TYR A 262 -12.27 -10.24 -10.36
CA TYR A 262 -12.36 -10.48 -11.80
C TYR A 262 -12.98 -11.85 -12.19
N PRO A 263 -14.17 -12.21 -11.67
CA PRO A 263 -14.82 -13.46 -12.05
C PRO A 263 -15.20 -13.48 -13.53
N ILE A 264 -14.99 -14.61 -14.21
CA ILE A 264 -15.48 -14.88 -15.57
C ILE A 264 -16.04 -16.30 -15.67
N TYR A 265 -17.02 -16.50 -16.55
CA TYR A 265 -17.47 -17.83 -16.91
C TYR A 265 -16.45 -18.52 -17.82
N SER A 266 -16.28 -19.82 -17.63
CA SER A 266 -15.67 -20.69 -18.63
C SER A 266 -16.54 -20.77 -19.90
N PRO A 267 -15.96 -21.01 -21.09
CA PRO A 267 -16.71 -21.03 -22.35
C PRO A 267 -17.86 -22.05 -22.40
N ASP A 268 -17.74 -23.17 -21.68
CA ASP A 268 -18.77 -24.20 -21.58
C ASP A 268 -19.87 -23.89 -20.55
N GLY A 269 -19.71 -22.81 -19.77
CA GLY A 269 -20.63 -22.38 -18.73
C GLY A 269 -20.68 -23.30 -17.50
N LYS A 270 -19.76 -24.26 -17.35
CA LYS A 270 -19.75 -25.21 -16.21
C LYS A 270 -18.94 -24.72 -15.02
N ASN A 271 -18.04 -23.78 -15.25
CA ASN A 271 -17.13 -23.26 -14.24
C ASN A 271 -17.10 -21.72 -14.24
N ILE A 272 -16.79 -21.16 -13.08
CA ILE A 272 -16.46 -19.74 -12.89
C ILE A 272 -14.99 -19.67 -12.47
N LEU A 273 -14.18 -18.89 -13.18
CA LEU A 273 -12.80 -18.63 -12.79
C LEU A 273 -12.72 -17.24 -12.18
N PHE A 274 -11.85 -17.06 -11.17
CA PHE A 274 -11.63 -15.78 -10.49
C PHE A 274 -10.24 -15.72 -9.87
N ILE A 275 -9.75 -14.52 -9.60
CA ILE A 275 -8.52 -14.32 -8.81
C ILE A 275 -8.87 -14.45 -7.33
N SER A 276 -8.12 -15.24 -6.57
CA SER A 276 -8.32 -15.37 -5.13
C SER A 276 -7.01 -15.44 -4.36
N ASN A 277 -6.99 -14.88 -3.14
CA ASN A 277 -5.91 -15.11 -2.18
C ASN A 277 -6.14 -16.33 -1.27
N GLN A 278 -7.34 -16.92 -1.30
CA GLN A 278 -7.73 -18.05 -0.45
C GLN A 278 -7.31 -17.84 1.02
N SER A 279 -6.45 -18.69 1.58
CA SER A 279 -6.00 -18.61 2.97
C SER A 279 -4.73 -17.77 3.17
N SER A 280 -4.22 -17.09 2.13
CA SER A 280 -3.03 -16.26 2.26
C SER A 280 -3.34 -14.92 2.92
N ASP A 281 -2.44 -14.46 3.79
CA ASP A 281 -2.53 -13.15 4.43
C ASP A 281 -2.30 -11.97 3.47
N TYR A 282 -1.76 -12.22 2.27
CA TYR A 282 -1.35 -11.18 1.33
C TYR A 282 -2.02 -11.29 -0.03
N PHE A 283 -2.51 -10.18 -0.57
CA PHE A 283 -3.03 -10.13 -1.95
C PHE A 283 -1.95 -10.41 -3.02
N ALA A 284 -0.68 -10.19 -2.69
CA ALA A 284 0.44 -10.41 -3.62
C ALA A 284 0.61 -11.90 -4.00
N THR A 285 0.08 -12.81 -3.20
CA THR A 285 0.16 -14.25 -3.46
C THR A 285 -1.15 -14.81 -4.04
N SER A 286 -2.04 -13.96 -4.55
CA SER A 286 -3.28 -14.41 -5.20
C SER A 286 -2.98 -15.27 -6.43
N GLY A 287 -3.93 -16.10 -6.81
CA GLY A 287 -3.87 -16.93 -8.02
C GLY A 287 -5.22 -17.01 -8.71
N ILE A 288 -5.22 -17.58 -9.92
CA ILE A 288 -6.44 -17.94 -10.65
C ILE A 288 -6.99 -19.23 -10.06
N TYR A 289 -8.24 -19.21 -9.63
CA TYR A 289 -8.98 -20.38 -9.14
C TYR A 289 -10.16 -20.67 -10.06
N LYS A 290 -10.51 -21.95 -10.18
CA LYS A 290 -11.66 -22.45 -10.93
C LYS A 290 -12.66 -23.04 -9.94
N TYR A 291 -13.88 -22.53 -9.96
CA TYR A 291 -15.03 -23.05 -9.22
C TYR A 291 -15.95 -23.82 -10.17
N ASN A 292 -16.25 -25.07 -9.84
CA ASN A 292 -17.20 -25.88 -10.57
C ASN A 292 -18.62 -25.63 -10.06
N ILE A 293 -19.55 -25.29 -10.95
CA ILE A 293 -20.91 -24.89 -10.57
C ILE A 293 -21.72 -26.07 -10.01
N GLU A 294 -21.50 -27.28 -10.52
CA GLU A 294 -22.25 -28.48 -10.13
C GLU A 294 -21.72 -29.09 -8.83
N SER A 295 -20.42 -29.36 -8.74
CA SER A 295 -19.80 -29.98 -7.55
C SER A 295 -19.56 -28.98 -6.41
N LYS A 296 -19.54 -27.68 -6.72
CA LYS A 296 -19.18 -26.58 -5.80
C LYS A 296 -17.74 -26.63 -5.29
N GLU A 297 -16.87 -27.35 -5.99
CA GLU A 297 -15.45 -27.44 -5.65
C GLU A 297 -14.65 -26.30 -6.27
N THR A 298 -13.60 -25.87 -5.58
CA THR A 298 -12.66 -24.83 -6.04
C THR A 298 -11.25 -25.41 -6.10
N GLU A 299 -10.57 -25.23 -7.23
CA GLU A 299 -9.17 -25.65 -7.42
C GLU A 299 -8.29 -24.52 -7.97
N LEU A 300 -6.99 -24.59 -7.67
CA LEU A 300 -5.99 -23.64 -8.17
C LEU A 300 -5.68 -23.97 -9.63
N VAL A 301 -5.71 -22.94 -10.50
CA VAL A 301 -5.29 -23.03 -11.90
C VAL A 301 -3.88 -22.49 -12.06
N GLN A 302 -3.60 -21.30 -11.50
CA GLN A 302 -2.27 -20.70 -11.57
C GLN A 302 -2.00 -19.79 -10.38
N SER A 303 -0.79 -19.85 -9.83
CA SER A 303 -0.34 -19.02 -8.70
C SER A 303 0.24 -17.67 -9.12
N PHE A 304 0.31 -16.72 -8.19
CA PHE A 304 0.94 -15.40 -8.36
C PHE A 304 0.37 -14.55 -9.53
N VAL A 305 -0.94 -14.61 -9.72
CA VAL A 305 -1.68 -13.77 -10.69
C VAL A 305 -2.61 -12.84 -9.91
N ARG A 306 -2.44 -11.53 -10.10
CA ARG A 306 -3.25 -10.47 -9.44
C ARG A 306 -4.08 -9.64 -10.43
N SER A 307 -3.89 -9.85 -11.72
CA SER A 307 -4.49 -9.06 -12.80
C SER A 307 -5.63 -9.79 -13.49
N THR A 308 -6.30 -9.14 -14.45
CA THR A 308 -7.30 -9.80 -15.28
C THR A 308 -6.68 -10.95 -16.10
N PHE A 309 -7.51 -11.92 -16.44
CA PHE A 309 -7.17 -13.01 -17.33
C PHE A 309 -8.34 -13.28 -18.28
N ASN A 310 -8.09 -13.98 -19.39
CA ASN A 310 -9.15 -14.28 -20.34
C ASN A 310 -8.86 -15.55 -21.15
N PHE A 311 -9.92 -16.29 -21.50
CA PHE A 311 -9.82 -17.45 -22.37
C PHE A 311 -9.53 -17.05 -23.81
N ILE A 312 -8.78 -17.89 -24.52
CA ILE A 312 -8.69 -17.84 -25.99
C ILE A 312 -9.91 -18.57 -26.57
N PRO A 313 -10.78 -17.89 -27.34
CA PRO A 313 -11.99 -18.49 -27.90
C PRO A 313 -11.74 -19.80 -28.64
N GLY A 314 -12.56 -20.81 -28.37
CA GLY A 314 -12.47 -22.13 -29.02
C GLY A 314 -11.36 -23.05 -28.49
N THR A 315 -10.65 -22.65 -27.43
CA THR A 315 -9.60 -23.45 -26.79
C THR A 315 -9.81 -23.52 -25.28
N ASN A 316 -9.07 -24.40 -24.60
CA ASN A 316 -8.97 -24.42 -23.14
C ASN A 316 -7.69 -23.72 -22.65
N LYS A 317 -7.35 -22.56 -23.24
CA LYS A 317 -6.16 -21.77 -22.90
C LYS A 317 -6.55 -20.41 -22.35
N ILE A 318 -5.75 -19.88 -21.42
CA ILE A 318 -5.94 -18.54 -20.85
C ILE A 318 -4.71 -17.67 -21.02
N VAL A 319 -4.95 -16.37 -21.19
CA VAL A 319 -3.91 -15.32 -21.17
C VAL A 319 -4.07 -14.51 -19.90
N TYR A 320 -2.96 -14.24 -19.20
CA TYR A 320 -2.89 -13.38 -18.01
C TYR A 320 -1.56 -12.64 -17.96
N ALA A 321 -1.41 -11.75 -16.97
CA ALA A 321 -0.15 -11.10 -16.68
C ALA A 321 0.34 -11.44 -15.27
N LYS A 322 1.66 -11.68 -15.14
CA LYS A 322 2.33 -11.90 -13.86
C LYS A 322 3.69 -11.22 -13.82
N LEU A 323 4.19 -10.98 -12.61
CA LEU A 323 5.57 -10.56 -12.38
C LEU A 323 6.51 -11.72 -12.71
N SER A 324 7.59 -11.45 -13.43
CA SER A 324 8.59 -12.46 -13.78
C SER A 324 9.84 -12.35 -12.91
N GLU A 325 10.32 -13.49 -12.39
CA GLU A 325 11.63 -13.57 -11.73
C GLU A 325 12.79 -13.49 -12.73
N ASP A 326 12.57 -13.88 -13.98
CA ASP A 326 13.56 -13.86 -15.07
C ASP A 326 13.56 -12.52 -15.82
N ASN A 327 13.55 -11.42 -15.07
CA ASN A 327 13.55 -10.07 -15.63
C ASN A 327 14.98 -9.49 -15.66
N PRO A 328 15.45 -8.98 -16.82
CA PRO A 328 16.76 -8.38 -16.93
C PRO A 328 16.95 -7.23 -15.93
N LYS A 329 18.14 -7.16 -15.34
CA LYS A 329 18.51 -6.11 -14.37
C LYS A 329 17.63 -6.11 -13.10
N TRP A 330 17.08 -7.27 -12.70
CA TRP A 330 16.37 -7.46 -11.42
C TRP A 330 15.22 -6.48 -11.23
N LYS A 331 14.43 -6.32 -12.29
CA LYS A 331 13.24 -5.48 -12.26
C LYS A 331 12.02 -6.35 -12.02
N ASN A 332 11.11 -5.91 -11.17
CA ASN A 332 9.84 -6.59 -10.95
C ASN A 332 8.80 -5.97 -11.88
N ILE A 333 8.70 -6.47 -13.11
CA ILE A 333 7.75 -5.99 -14.13
C ILE A 333 6.88 -7.13 -14.66
N HIS A 334 5.67 -6.78 -15.10
CA HIS A 334 4.70 -7.70 -15.66
C HIS A 334 5.00 -8.01 -17.12
N ASP A 335 4.72 -9.24 -17.50
CA ASP A 335 4.59 -9.67 -18.88
C ASP A 335 3.40 -10.60 -19.05
N LEU A 336 2.99 -10.80 -20.31
CA LEU A 336 1.90 -11.67 -20.68
C LEU A 336 2.35 -13.13 -20.75
N TYR A 337 1.49 -14.02 -20.29
CA TYR A 337 1.68 -15.46 -20.30
C TYR A 337 0.45 -16.15 -20.85
N LEU A 338 0.68 -17.23 -21.57
CA LEU A 338 -0.30 -18.21 -22.02
C LEU A 338 -0.21 -19.42 -21.12
N TYR A 339 -1.35 -19.95 -20.70
CA TYR A 339 -1.42 -21.21 -19.97
C TYR A 339 -2.43 -22.15 -20.62
N ASP A 340 -1.99 -23.38 -20.85
CA ASP A 340 -2.79 -24.46 -21.37
C ASP A 340 -3.36 -25.28 -20.21
N LEU A 341 -4.68 -25.26 -20.02
CA LEU A 341 -5.32 -25.96 -18.92
C LEU A 341 -5.38 -27.49 -19.14
N ASP A 342 -5.22 -27.96 -20.38
CA ASP A 342 -5.23 -29.39 -20.69
C ASP A 342 -3.83 -29.99 -20.51
N GLU A 343 -2.78 -29.23 -20.84
CA GLU A 343 -1.38 -29.68 -20.80
C GLU A 343 -0.63 -29.30 -19.50
N ASP A 344 -1.19 -28.42 -18.66
CA ASP A 344 -0.51 -27.85 -17.48
C ASP A 344 0.83 -27.21 -17.85
N ASP A 345 0.82 -26.44 -18.96
CA ASP A 345 2.00 -25.79 -19.53
C ASP A 345 1.83 -24.26 -19.62
N GLU A 346 2.90 -23.55 -19.29
CA GLU A 346 2.95 -22.10 -19.28
C GLU A 346 4.01 -21.57 -20.26
N THR A 347 3.60 -20.67 -21.15
CA THR A 347 4.49 -20.00 -22.10
C THR A 347 4.46 -18.48 -21.92
N ARG A 348 5.63 -17.85 -21.76
CA ARG A 348 5.76 -16.38 -21.74
C ARG A 348 5.62 -15.81 -23.15
N LEU A 349 4.73 -14.83 -23.32
CA LEU A 349 4.42 -14.20 -24.61
C LEU A 349 5.18 -12.88 -24.83
N THR A 350 5.36 -12.07 -23.79
CA THR A 350 6.03 -10.76 -23.89
C THR A 350 7.25 -10.65 -22.98
N PHE A 351 8.16 -9.73 -23.32
CA PHE A 351 9.42 -9.53 -22.60
C PHE A 351 9.71 -8.05 -22.40
N GLY A 352 9.57 -7.57 -21.16
CA GLY A 352 9.92 -6.21 -20.79
C GLY A 352 8.92 -5.15 -21.23
N LEU A 353 7.72 -5.55 -21.65
CA LEU A 353 6.67 -4.61 -22.08
C LEU A 353 5.94 -3.95 -20.91
N ARG A 354 6.14 -4.45 -19.67
CA ARG A 354 5.37 -4.03 -18.49
C ARG A 354 3.87 -4.24 -18.73
N ALA A 355 3.54 -5.38 -19.35
CA ALA A 355 2.23 -5.69 -19.89
C ALA A 355 1.34 -6.29 -18.80
N ASN A 356 0.22 -5.64 -18.49
CA ASN A 356 -0.68 -6.00 -17.41
C ASN A 356 -2.16 -5.94 -17.86
N ASN A 357 -3.06 -6.61 -17.13
CA ASN A 357 -4.51 -6.57 -17.35
C ASN A 357 -4.93 -6.93 -18.79
N PRO A 358 -4.57 -8.12 -19.31
CA PRO A 358 -4.90 -8.50 -20.67
C PRO A 358 -6.38 -8.83 -20.88
N ASN A 359 -6.81 -8.71 -22.14
CA ASN A 359 -8.05 -9.26 -22.67
C ASN A 359 -7.84 -9.76 -24.11
N VAL A 360 -8.49 -10.86 -24.48
CA VAL A 360 -8.34 -11.51 -25.80
C VAL A 360 -9.52 -11.13 -26.69
N SER A 361 -9.27 -10.90 -27.98
CA SER A 361 -10.31 -10.61 -28.96
C SER A 361 -11.24 -11.81 -29.16
N SER A 362 -12.49 -11.56 -29.54
CA SER A 362 -13.50 -12.62 -29.74
C SER A 362 -13.17 -13.55 -30.92
N ASP A 363 -12.28 -13.14 -31.82
CA ASP A 363 -11.73 -13.99 -32.89
C ASP A 363 -10.44 -14.73 -32.51
N GLY A 364 -9.93 -14.54 -31.28
CA GLY A 364 -8.75 -15.20 -30.74
C GLY A 364 -7.41 -14.77 -31.35
N LYS A 365 -7.36 -13.65 -32.07
CA LYS A 365 -6.15 -13.23 -32.81
C LYS A 365 -5.29 -12.18 -32.11
N ASN A 366 -5.87 -11.39 -31.21
CA ASN A 366 -5.18 -10.25 -30.61
C ASN A 366 -5.36 -10.25 -29.09
N ILE A 367 -4.39 -9.64 -28.40
CA ILE A 367 -4.44 -9.37 -26.96
C ILE A 367 -4.28 -7.87 -26.77
N VAL A 368 -5.25 -7.24 -26.11
CA VAL A 368 -5.14 -5.85 -25.62
C VAL A 368 -4.71 -5.88 -24.16
N PHE A 369 -3.88 -4.93 -23.74
CA PHE A 369 -3.33 -4.87 -22.39
C PHE A 369 -2.94 -3.44 -22.00
N LEU A 370 -2.64 -3.24 -20.73
CA LEU A 370 -2.07 -2.02 -20.18
C LEU A 370 -0.54 -2.10 -20.18
N PHE A 371 0.12 -1.04 -20.59
CA PHE A 371 1.57 -0.87 -20.37
C PHE A 371 1.84 0.49 -19.73
N GLN A 372 2.95 0.59 -18.99
CA GLN A 372 3.23 1.77 -18.16
C GLN A 372 4.64 2.32 -18.35
N LYS A 373 4.76 3.64 -18.22
CA LYS A 373 6.03 4.36 -18.27
C LYS A 373 5.89 5.70 -17.55
N ASP A 374 6.88 6.07 -16.74
CA ASP A 374 6.98 7.35 -16.04
C ASP A 374 5.71 7.68 -15.22
N GLY A 375 5.10 6.66 -14.61
CA GLY A 375 3.87 6.79 -13.82
C GLY A 375 2.57 6.96 -14.61
N THR A 376 2.63 6.91 -15.95
CA THR A 376 1.47 6.95 -16.85
C THR A 376 1.19 5.55 -17.40
N SER A 377 -0.08 5.17 -17.54
CA SER A 377 -0.47 3.93 -18.23
C SER A 377 -1.14 4.20 -19.58
N ASN A 378 -0.97 3.24 -20.50
CA ASN A 378 -1.44 3.31 -21.88
C ASN A 378 -1.96 1.96 -22.36
N LEU A 379 -2.73 1.96 -23.44
CA LEU A 379 -3.23 0.76 -24.09
C LEU A 379 -2.26 0.25 -25.15
N GLY A 380 -1.89 -1.03 -25.05
CA GLY A 380 -1.11 -1.76 -26.03
C GLY A 380 -1.92 -2.91 -26.64
N ILE A 381 -1.55 -3.32 -27.84
CA ILE A 381 -2.07 -4.51 -28.51
C ILE A 381 -0.92 -5.32 -29.10
N VAL A 382 -1.04 -6.64 -29.03
CA VAL A 382 -0.15 -7.63 -29.67
C VAL A 382 -0.99 -8.71 -30.35
N ASP A 383 -0.37 -9.46 -31.25
CA ASP A 383 -0.93 -10.70 -31.77
C ASP A 383 -1.05 -11.75 -30.63
N ILE A 384 -1.83 -12.80 -30.85
CA ILE A 384 -2.05 -13.86 -29.87
C ILE A 384 -0.76 -14.58 -29.44
N ASP A 385 0.29 -14.53 -30.26
CA ASP A 385 1.62 -15.07 -29.96
C ASP A 385 2.55 -14.08 -29.22
N GLY A 386 2.04 -12.90 -28.84
CA GLY A 386 2.76 -11.85 -28.12
C GLY A 386 3.59 -10.91 -29.00
N LYS A 387 3.58 -11.07 -30.33
CA LYS A 387 4.37 -10.25 -31.25
C LYS A 387 3.61 -9.03 -31.77
N ASN A 388 4.30 -8.23 -32.60
CA ASN A 388 3.74 -7.10 -33.33
C ASN A 388 3.09 -6.03 -32.42
N PHE A 389 3.77 -5.72 -31.32
CA PHE A 389 3.34 -4.68 -30.39
C PHE A 389 3.02 -3.35 -31.10
N LYS A 390 1.83 -2.82 -30.79
CA LYS A 390 1.39 -1.48 -31.16
C LYS A 390 0.77 -0.79 -29.96
N SER A 391 1.12 0.48 -29.78
CA SER A 391 0.45 1.37 -28.81
C SER A 391 -0.81 1.97 -29.44
N LEU A 392 -1.92 1.93 -28.70
CA LEU A 392 -3.23 2.48 -29.08
C LEU A 392 -3.47 3.87 -28.47
N THR A 393 -2.82 4.18 -27.34
CA THR A 393 -2.86 5.50 -26.69
C THR A 393 -1.45 5.97 -26.34
N PHE A 394 -1.25 7.30 -26.27
CA PHE A 394 0.06 7.94 -26.09
C PHE A 394 0.06 9.00 -24.98
N TYR A 395 -0.62 8.70 -23.87
CA TYR A 395 -0.64 9.54 -22.67
C TYR A 395 0.75 9.71 -22.06
N SER A 396 0.98 10.83 -21.37
CA SER A 396 2.32 11.17 -20.83
C SER A 396 2.32 12.07 -19.58
N GLN A 397 1.15 12.33 -18.98
CA GLN A 397 0.93 13.31 -17.92
C GLN A 397 0.23 12.68 -16.70
N GLY A 398 0.53 11.42 -16.41
CA GLY A 398 -0.01 10.70 -15.26
C GLY A 398 -1.45 10.21 -15.45
N GLU A 399 -1.97 10.21 -16.68
CA GLU A 399 -3.22 9.53 -17.01
C GLU A 399 -3.12 8.04 -16.67
N GLN A 400 -4.24 7.49 -16.22
CA GLN A 400 -4.35 6.08 -15.91
C GLN A 400 -5.48 5.46 -16.71
N VAL A 401 -5.19 4.35 -17.37
CA VAL A 401 -6.16 3.48 -18.04
C VAL A 401 -6.26 2.14 -17.33
N TYR A 402 -7.45 1.52 -17.36
CA TYR A 402 -7.77 0.32 -16.59
C TYR A 402 -8.60 -0.68 -17.40
N ASN A 403 -8.41 -1.97 -17.09
CA ASN A 403 -9.24 -3.11 -17.54
C ASN A 403 -9.76 -3.02 -18.99
N PRO A 404 -8.88 -3.00 -20.01
CA PRO A 404 -9.32 -2.94 -21.39
C PRO A 404 -10.10 -4.21 -21.77
N LYS A 405 -11.17 -4.04 -22.55
CA LYS A 405 -12.03 -5.11 -23.05
C LYS A 405 -12.37 -4.89 -24.52
N PHE A 406 -12.17 -5.91 -25.35
CA PHE A 406 -12.67 -5.89 -26.72
C PHE A 406 -14.19 -5.83 -26.75
N SER A 407 -14.76 -5.09 -27.72
CA SER A 407 -16.16 -5.28 -28.11
C SER A 407 -16.35 -6.64 -28.77
N ALA A 408 -17.55 -7.21 -28.64
CA ALA A 408 -17.87 -8.52 -29.24
C ALA A 408 -17.67 -8.58 -30.77
N ASP A 409 -17.73 -7.43 -31.45
CA ASP A 409 -17.48 -7.31 -32.90
C ASP A 409 -16.02 -7.02 -33.28
N ASN A 410 -15.09 -7.00 -32.30
CA ASN A 410 -13.65 -6.75 -32.44
C ASN A 410 -13.28 -5.40 -33.08
N LYS A 411 -14.17 -4.41 -33.12
CA LYS A 411 -13.86 -3.09 -33.72
C LYS A 411 -13.28 -2.08 -32.73
N SER A 412 -13.58 -2.23 -31.46
CA SER A 412 -13.27 -1.24 -30.44
C SER A 412 -12.84 -1.88 -29.12
N ILE A 413 -12.17 -1.07 -28.29
CA ILE A 413 -11.75 -1.40 -26.93
C ILE A 413 -12.46 -0.45 -25.99
N THR A 414 -13.17 -0.99 -25.00
CA THR A 414 -13.68 -0.25 -23.84
C THR A 414 -12.65 -0.33 -22.72
N PHE A 415 -12.45 0.74 -21.97
CA PHE A 415 -11.50 0.79 -20.87
C PHE A 415 -11.90 1.88 -19.85
N GLY A 416 -11.45 1.73 -18.60
CA GLY A 416 -11.54 2.79 -17.62
C GLY A 416 -10.48 3.86 -17.89
N TYR A 417 -10.82 5.14 -17.75
CA TYR A 417 -9.90 6.27 -17.92
C TYR A 417 -9.97 7.19 -16.70
N SER A 418 -8.83 7.58 -16.16
CA SER A 418 -8.74 8.57 -15.08
C SER A 418 -7.69 9.63 -15.40
N TYR A 419 -8.07 10.88 -15.13
CA TYR A 419 -7.15 12.00 -15.08
C TYR A 419 -7.46 12.82 -13.83
N HIS A 420 -6.47 12.92 -12.95
CA HIS A 420 -6.56 13.51 -11.60
C HIS A 420 -7.48 12.80 -10.59
N GLN A 421 -8.79 12.70 -10.84
CA GLN A 421 -9.74 12.10 -9.90
C GLN A 421 -10.88 11.40 -10.61
N GLY A 422 -11.47 10.40 -9.93
CA GLY A 422 -12.57 9.62 -10.48
C GLY A 422 -12.13 8.72 -11.63
N ARG A 423 -13.07 7.97 -12.19
CA ARG A 423 -12.84 7.09 -13.32
C ARG A 423 -14.04 7.17 -14.24
N ASP A 424 -13.77 7.38 -15.51
CA ASP A 424 -14.76 7.36 -16.59
C ASP A 424 -14.62 6.06 -17.39
N ILE A 425 -15.63 5.75 -18.21
CA ILE A 425 -15.55 4.65 -19.18
C ILE A 425 -15.38 5.23 -20.59
N ALA A 426 -14.25 4.91 -21.22
CA ALA A 426 -13.88 5.38 -22.55
C ALA A 426 -13.83 4.22 -23.56
N GLN A 427 -13.81 4.59 -24.84
CA GLN A 427 -13.70 3.69 -25.98
C GLN A 427 -12.69 4.21 -26.99
N VAL A 428 -11.95 3.30 -27.62
CA VAL A 428 -11.07 3.58 -28.76
C VAL A 428 -11.22 2.49 -29.81
N ASN A 429 -11.02 2.81 -31.10
CA ASN A 429 -10.97 1.81 -32.15
C ASN A 429 -9.69 0.96 -32.02
N ILE A 430 -9.71 -0.27 -32.58
CA ILE A 430 -8.55 -1.17 -32.57
C ILE A 430 -7.32 -0.59 -33.31
N ASP A 431 -7.50 0.40 -34.16
CA ASP A 431 -6.41 1.12 -34.83
C ASP A 431 -5.82 2.28 -34.00
N GLY A 432 -6.42 2.62 -32.85
CA GLY A 432 -6.07 3.74 -31.98
C GLY A 432 -6.84 5.04 -32.26
N SER A 433 -7.70 5.07 -33.28
CA SER A 433 -8.51 6.24 -33.62
C SER A 433 -9.82 6.32 -32.80
N GLY A 434 -10.53 7.44 -32.90
CA GLY A 434 -11.92 7.54 -32.41
C GLY A 434 -12.09 7.51 -30.89
N LEU A 435 -11.07 7.91 -30.13
CA LEU A 435 -11.14 8.03 -28.67
C LEU A 435 -12.35 8.87 -28.24
N ASN A 436 -13.24 8.29 -27.43
CA ASN A 436 -14.41 8.98 -26.88
C ASN A 436 -14.81 8.41 -25.50
N TYR A 437 -15.64 9.15 -24.76
CA TYR A 437 -16.25 8.67 -23.52
C TYR A 437 -17.61 8.01 -23.79
N ILE A 438 -17.83 6.81 -23.25
CA ILE A 438 -19.14 6.14 -23.25
C ILE A 438 -19.96 6.64 -22.05
N VAL A 439 -19.35 6.65 -20.87
CA VAL A 439 -19.94 7.14 -19.62
C VAL A 439 -18.95 8.09 -18.98
N LYS A 440 -19.40 9.32 -18.71
CA LYS A 440 -18.63 10.36 -18.05
C LYS A 440 -19.53 11.12 -17.10
N THR A 441 -19.32 10.93 -15.81
CA THR A 441 -20.15 11.47 -14.73
C THR A 441 -19.27 12.09 -13.65
N ASP A 442 -19.86 12.55 -12.55
CA ASP A 442 -19.14 12.94 -11.33
C ASP A 442 -18.91 11.75 -10.38
N LYS A 443 -19.18 10.53 -10.86
CA LYS A 443 -19.12 9.26 -10.12
C LYS A 443 -17.90 8.45 -10.56
N ASP A 444 -17.61 7.39 -9.82
CA ASP A 444 -16.52 6.48 -10.13
C ASP A 444 -17.04 5.28 -10.94
N GLU A 445 -16.79 5.30 -12.24
CA GLU A 445 -17.29 4.32 -13.20
C GLU A 445 -16.19 3.29 -13.54
N ARG A 446 -16.44 2.01 -13.27
CA ARG A 446 -15.39 0.96 -13.37
C ARG A 446 -15.84 -0.29 -14.11
N ASN A 447 -14.83 -1.06 -14.53
CA ASN A 447 -14.93 -2.43 -15.05
C ASN A 447 -15.96 -2.64 -16.18
N GLY A 448 -16.08 -1.67 -17.08
CA GLY A 448 -17.06 -1.71 -18.17
C GLY A 448 -16.73 -2.70 -19.28
N PHE A 449 -17.73 -3.45 -19.76
CA PHE A 449 -17.64 -4.25 -20.99
C PHE A 449 -18.93 -4.18 -21.82
N ILE A 450 -18.81 -4.27 -23.14
CA ILE A 450 -19.96 -4.27 -24.05
C ILE A 450 -20.35 -5.72 -24.37
N ASN A 451 -21.59 -6.08 -24.07
CA ASN A 451 -22.12 -7.41 -24.35
C ASN A 451 -22.58 -7.56 -25.83
N SER A 452 -23.02 -8.76 -26.21
CA SER A 452 -23.51 -9.05 -27.57
C SER A 452 -24.75 -8.27 -27.98
N ASN A 453 -25.50 -7.69 -27.03
CA ASN A 453 -26.69 -6.90 -27.29
C ASN A 453 -26.38 -5.40 -27.48
N ASN A 454 -25.10 -5.03 -27.55
CA ASN A 454 -24.65 -3.64 -27.62
C ASN A 454 -25.05 -2.83 -26.37
N GLU A 455 -25.00 -3.47 -25.20
CA GLU A 455 -25.22 -2.86 -23.89
C GLU A 455 -23.89 -2.85 -23.11
N LEU A 456 -23.55 -1.71 -22.51
CA LEU A 456 -22.42 -1.61 -21.58
C LEU A 456 -22.86 -2.07 -20.20
N ILE A 457 -22.21 -3.09 -19.64
CA ILE A 457 -22.33 -3.49 -18.24
C ILE A 457 -21.11 -2.98 -17.49
N TYR A 458 -21.32 -2.31 -16.37
CA TYR A 458 -20.27 -1.66 -15.59
C TYR A 458 -20.68 -1.55 -14.12
N CYS A 459 -19.79 -1.08 -13.25
CA CYS A 459 -20.16 -0.71 -11.89
C CYS A 459 -19.95 0.79 -11.62
N SER A 460 -20.81 1.36 -10.79
CA SER A 460 -20.85 2.79 -10.45
C SER A 460 -21.17 2.99 -8.99
N ASP A 461 -20.58 4.01 -8.37
CA ASP A 461 -20.97 4.50 -7.04
C ASP A 461 -22.07 5.58 -7.09
N GLU A 462 -22.88 5.64 -8.15
CA GLU A 462 -23.95 6.63 -8.34
C GLU A 462 -24.88 6.78 -7.11
N THR A 463 -25.13 5.69 -6.39
CA THR A 463 -25.96 5.68 -5.17
C THR A 463 -25.19 5.93 -3.87
N GLY A 464 -23.88 6.17 -3.94
CA GLY A 464 -22.93 6.17 -2.82
C GLY A 464 -22.40 4.77 -2.48
N ILE A 465 -22.97 3.72 -3.06
CA ILE A 465 -22.51 2.33 -2.97
C ILE A 465 -22.30 1.81 -4.40
N PHE A 466 -21.17 1.16 -4.63
CA PHE A 466 -20.90 0.51 -5.92
C PHE A 466 -21.96 -0.55 -6.22
N ASN A 467 -22.68 -0.37 -7.32
CA ASN A 467 -23.65 -1.33 -7.84
C ASN A 467 -23.35 -1.62 -9.31
N ILE A 468 -23.89 -2.72 -9.83
CA ILE A 468 -23.82 -3.03 -11.27
C ILE A 468 -24.91 -2.27 -12.02
N TYR A 469 -24.52 -1.67 -13.14
CA TYR A 469 -25.40 -0.91 -14.02
C TYR A 469 -25.31 -1.43 -15.46
N LYS A 470 -26.38 -1.15 -16.20
CA LYS A 470 -26.49 -1.38 -17.63
C LYS A 470 -26.77 -0.07 -18.35
N PHE A 471 -25.97 0.25 -19.34
CA PHE A 471 -26.18 1.38 -20.24
C PHE A 471 -26.41 0.89 -21.68
N ASP A 472 -27.60 1.16 -22.20
CA ASP A 472 -27.96 0.82 -23.57
C ASP A 472 -27.35 1.84 -24.55
N LEU A 473 -26.46 1.40 -25.44
CA LEU A 473 -25.71 2.31 -26.32
C LEU A 473 -26.59 2.99 -27.38
N GLY A 474 -27.75 2.44 -27.71
CA GLY A 474 -28.67 2.99 -28.71
C GLY A 474 -29.63 4.02 -28.10
N THR A 475 -30.33 3.64 -27.04
CA THR A 475 -31.32 4.48 -26.35
C THR A 475 -30.71 5.45 -25.35
N LYS A 476 -29.45 5.22 -24.95
CA LYS A 476 -28.73 5.97 -23.92
C LYS A 476 -29.37 5.88 -22.53
N LYS A 477 -30.17 4.83 -22.29
CA LYS A 477 -30.81 4.58 -21.00
C LYS A 477 -29.89 3.81 -20.07
N THR A 478 -29.74 4.32 -18.84
CA THR A 478 -29.09 3.61 -17.72
C THR A 478 -30.12 2.89 -16.86
N THR A 479 -29.79 1.67 -16.42
CA THR A 479 -30.59 0.86 -15.50
C THR A 479 -29.67 0.25 -14.43
N GLN A 480 -29.99 0.44 -13.15
CA GLN A 480 -29.33 -0.23 -12.03
C GLN A 480 -29.76 -1.71 -11.97
N LEU A 481 -28.81 -2.63 -11.79
CA LEU A 481 -29.04 -4.08 -11.79
C LEU A 481 -28.87 -4.74 -10.42
N THR A 482 -28.17 -4.10 -9.49
CA THR A 482 -28.01 -4.58 -8.10
C THR A 482 -28.31 -3.47 -7.10
N ASN A 483 -28.68 -3.85 -5.88
CA ASN A 483 -28.77 -2.94 -4.73
C ASN A 483 -28.21 -3.66 -3.49
N VAL A 484 -26.94 -3.42 -3.17
CA VAL A 484 -26.16 -4.17 -2.17
C VAL A 484 -25.69 -3.30 -1.00
N LEU A 485 -25.23 -3.92 0.10
CA LEU A 485 -24.74 -3.21 1.30
C LEU A 485 -23.26 -2.80 1.23
N GLY A 486 -22.39 -3.70 0.78
CA GLY A 486 -20.95 -3.48 0.70
C GLY A 486 -20.55 -2.81 -0.61
N GLY A 487 -20.76 -3.49 -1.73
CA GLY A 487 -20.53 -2.99 -3.08
C GLY A 487 -20.43 -4.15 -4.07
N ALA A 488 -20.72 -3.92 -5.34
CA ALA A 488 -20.66 -4.89 -6.43
C ALA A 488 -19.74 -4.39 -7.55
N PHE A 489 -18.75 -5.19 -7.91
CA PHE A 489 -17.63 -4.80 -8.77
C PHE A 489 -17.30 -5.88 -9.81
N MET A 490 -16.49 -5.52 -10.81
CA MET A 490 -15.87 -6.45 -11.75
C MET A 490 -16.88 -7.43 -12.40
N PRO A 491 -18.00 -6.95 -12.97
CA PRO A 491 -19.01 -7.83 -13.53
C PRO A 491 -18.50 -8.58 -14.76
N SER A 492 -18.98 -9.79 -14.94
CA SER A 492 -18.92 -10.56 -16.19
C SER A 492 -20.26 -11.23 -16.42
N ALA A 493 -20.70 -11.30 -17.67
CA ALA A 493 -21.96 -11.94 -18.03
C ALA A 493 -21.75 -13.15 -18.95
N ASN A 494 -22.65 -14.12 -18.87
CA ASN A 494 -22.75 -15.18 -19.86
C ASN A 494 -23.80 -14.86 -20.95
N ASN A 495 -23.93 -15.75 -21.93
CA ASN A 495 -24.86 -15.57 -23.06
C ASN A 495 -26.35 -15.63 -22.66
N LYS A 496 -26.68 -16.11 -21.45
CA LYS A 496 -28.07 -16.11 -20.92
C LYS A 496 -28.41 -14.79 -20.23
N GLY A 497 -27.42 -13.94 -19.96
CA GLY A 497 -27.57 -12.69 -19.21
C GLY A 497 -27.48 -12.86 -17.70
N GLU A 498 -26.98 -13.99 -17.21
CA GLU A 498 -26.57 -14.16 -15.81
C GLU A 498 -25.25 -13.41 -15.59
N ILE A 499 -25.11 -12.73 -14.44
CA ILE A 499 -23.96 -11.89 -14.12
C ILE A 499 -23.25 -12.45 -12.89
N VAL A 500 -21.95 -12.72 -13.02
CA VAL A 500 -21.05 -12.92 -11.87
C VAL A 500 -20.31 -11.63 -11.56
N TYR A 501 -20.10 -11.35 -10.27
CA TYR A 501 -19.44 -10.13 -9.82
C TYR A 501 -18.72 -10.36 -8.48
N ALA A 502 -17.77 -9.47 -8.18
CA ALA A 502 -17.11 -9.41 -6.88
C ALA A 502 -17.94 -8.52 -5.94
N GLY A 503 -18.55 -9.11 -4.92
CA GLY A 503 -19.32 -8.41 -3.88
C GLY A 503 -18.50 -8.22 -2.61
N TYR A 504 -18.51 -7.01 -2.04
CA TYR A 504 -17.77 -6.71 -0.82
C TYR A 504 -18.58 -7.03 0.44
N THR A 505 -17.94 -7.63 1.43
CA THR A 505 -18.49 -7.92 2.77
C THR A 505 -17.51 -7.45 3.85
N SER A 506 -17.88 -7.50 5.13
CA SER A 506 -16.94 -7.23 6.25
C SER A 506 -15.73 -8.17 6.31
N SER A 507 -15.71 -9.22 5.49
CA SER A 507 -14.59 -10.17 5.36
C SER A 507 -13.85 -10.05 4.03
N GLY A 508 -14.06 -8.96 3.29
CA GLY A 508 -13.49 -8.69 1.98
C GLY A 508 -14.39 -9.11 0.81
N TYR A 509 -13.82 -9.15 -0.38
CA TYR A 509 -14.51 -9.47 -1.63
C TYR A 509 -14.84 -10.96 -1.72
N LYS A 510 -16.04 -11.27 -2.20
CA LYS A 510 -16.59 -12.60 -2.45
C LYS A 510 -17.16 -12.66 -3.86
N ILE A 511 -17.34 -13.85 -4.41
CA ILE A 511 -17.97 -13.99 -5.73
C ILE A 511 -19.46 -14.25 -5.56
N PHE A 512 -20.28 -13.46 -6.24
CA PHE A 512 -21.73 -13.59 -6.31
C PHE A 512 -22.19 -13.79 -7.75
N GLU A 513 -23.36 -14.40 -7.91
CA GLU A 513 -24.03 -14.57 -9.20
C GLU A 513 -25.48 -14.09 -9.10
N ILE A 514 -25.93 -13.25 -10.02
CA ILE A 514 -27.32 -12.77 -10.07
C ILE A 514 -27.97 -13.11 -11.40
N GLY A 515 -29.19 -13.66 -11.34
CA GLY A 515 -29.99 -13.98 -12.51
C GLY A 515 -30.62 -12.74 -13.15
N LYS A 516 -30.79 -12.76 -14.48
CA LYS A 516 -31.40 -11.65 -15.24
C LYS A 516 -32.78 -11.23 -14.68
N GLU A 517 -33.59 -12.19 -14.26
CA GLU A 517 -34.94 -11.95 -13.73
C GLU A 517 -34.92 -11.30 -12.35
N GLU A 518 -33.85 -11.44 -11.58
CA GLU A 518 -33.73 -10.83 -10.26
C GLU A 518 -33.38 -9.34 -10.36
N THR A 519 -32.57 -8.98 -11.36
CA THR A 519 -32.11 -7.59 -11.57
C THR A 519 -33.24 -6.58 -11.79
N VAL A 520 -34.42 -7.03 -12.25
CA VAL A 520 -35.58 -6.15 -12.50
C VAL A 520 -36.27 -5.67 -11.21
N ASN A 521 -35.95 -6.27 -10.06
CA ASN A 521 -36.56 -5.95 -8.77
C ASN A 521 -35.90 -4.75 -8.06
N VAL A 522 -34.88 -4.15 -8.66
CA VAL A 522 -34.23 -2.95 -8.12
C VAL A 522 -35.21 -1.78 -8.14
N ASN A 523 -35.36 -1.12 -7.00
CA ASN A 523 -36.03 0.15 -6.86
C ASN A 523 -34.98 1.27 -6.65
N PRO A 524 -34.70 2.10 -7.67
CA PRO A 524 -33.66 3.14 -7.59
C PRO A 524 -33.89 4.21 -6.52
N GLU A 525 -35.11 4.33 -5.98
CA GLU A 525 -35.43 5.26 -4.89
C GLU A 525 -34.97 4.74 -3.51
N LYS A 526 -34.69 3.43 -3.40
CA LYS A 526 -34.27 2.75 -2.17
C LYS A 526 -32.75 2.70 -2.07
N LYS A 527 -32.14 3.89 -1.95
CA LYS A 527 -30.70 4.10 -2.05
C LYS A 527 -30.06 4.56 -0.74
N TYR A 528 -28.74 4.50 -0.71
CA TYR A 528 -27.95 4.91 0.44
C TYR A 528 -28.02 6.43 0.65
N ILE A 529 -28.12 6.86 1.91
CA ILE A 529 -28.11 8.28 2.26
C ILE A 529 -26.65 8.77 2.23
N TYR A 530 -26.27 9.44 1.16
CA TYR A 530 -24.92 9.97 0.97
C TYR A 530 -24.61 11.09 1.97
N SER A 531 -23.39 11.06 2.51
CA SER A 531 -22.82 12.07 3.38
C SER A 531 -21.67 12.74 2.65
N LYS A 532 -21.67 14.07 2.55
CA LYS A 532 -20.70 14.81 1.73
C LYS A 532 -19.32 14.88 2.38
N ASN A 533 -19.27 14.94 3.70
CA ASN A 533 -18.07 15.07 4.49
C ASN A 533 -18.20 14.24 5.79
N PRO A 534 -18.38 12.92 5.70
CA PRO A 534 -18.48 12.08 6.89
C PRO A 534 -17.21 12.18 7.76
N PRO A 535 -17.30 11.82 9.05
CA PRO A 535 -18.51 11.39 9.76
C PRO A 535 -19.53 12.51 10.03
N LEU A 536 -19.11 13.71 10.49
CA LEU A 536 -20.01 14.71 11.06
C LEU A 536 -20.54 15.76 10.06
N ASN A 537 -20.04 15.79 8.83
CA ASN A 537 -20.30 16.85 7.84
C ASN A 537 -19.87 18.27 8.27
N GLU A 538 -19.10 18.38 9.35
CA GLU A 538 -18.57 19.67 9.83
C GLU A 538 -17.22 19.99 9.19
N VAL A 539 -16.90 21.29 9.07
CA VAL A 539 -15.57 21.76 8.65
C VAL A 539 -15.10 22.77 9.68
N LYS A 540 -14.09 22.40 10.49
CA LYS A 540 -13.47 23.26 11.51
C LYS A 540 -12.00 23.46 11.19
N ARG A 541 -11.71 24.49 10.40
CA ARG A 541 -10.37 24.81 9.87
C ARG A 541 -9.44 25.41 10.92
N TYR A 542 -8.16 25.16 10.72
CA TYR A 542 -7.05 25.78 11.45
C TYR A 542 -6.82 27.24 11.01
N GLY A 543 -6.29 28.07 11.91
CA GLY A 543 -6.31 29.53 11.76
C GLY A 543 -5.51 30.10 10.58
N ASP A 544 -4.49 29.38 10.11
CA ASP A 544 -3.65 29.76 8.97
C ASP A 544 -4.33 29.51 7.60
N TYR A 545 -5.49 28.85 7.60
CA TYR A 545 -6.22 28.49 6.39
C TYR A 545 -6.48 29.69 5.47
N ALA A 546 -6.82 30.84 6.06
CA ALA A 546 -7.14 32.06 5.31
C ALA A 546 -5.93 32.65 4.56
N ASP A 547 -4.71 32.28 4.97
CA ASP A 547 -3.47 32.79 4.40
C ASP A 547 -2.98 31.94 3.20
N ILE A 548 -3.58 30.76 2.98
CA ILE A 548 -3.17 29.81 1.95
C ILE A 548 -4.18 29.79 0.81
N ASP A 549 -3.72 30.05 -0.43
CA ASP A 549 -4.55 29.85 -1.62
C ASP A 549 -4.60 28.37 -2.02
N PHE A 550 -5.58 27.64 -1.48
CA PHE A 550 -5.78 26.22 -1.80
C PHE A 550 -6.23 25.97 -3.25
N LYS A 551 -6.79 26.96 -3.95
CA LYS A 551 -7.27 26.77 -5.34
C LYS A 551 -6.14 26.48 -6.32
N ARG A 552 -4.92 26.95 -6.02
CA ARG A 552 -3.73 26.65 -6.84
C ARG A 552 -3.35 25.17 -6.81
N PHE A 553 -3.73 24.43 -5.75
CA PHE A 553 -3.40 23.02 -5.59
C PHE A 553 -4.40 22.09 -6.26
N THR A 554 -5.60 22.57 -6.56
CA THR A 554 -6.62 21.80 -7.28
C THR A 554 -6.68 22.13 -8.78
N ASN A 555 -6.05 23.23 -9.22
CA ASN A 555 -6.04 23.70 -10.61
C ASN A 555 -4.62 23.89 -11.17
N PHE A 556 -3.72 22.93 -10.92
CA PHE A 556 -2.35 22.98 -11.44
C PHE A 556 -2.30 22.60 -12.93
N ASN A 557 -1.28 23.09 -13.63
CA ASN A 557 -1.00 22.72 -15.01
C ASN A 557 0.27 21.88 -15.09
N ASP A 558 0.13 20.56 -15.19
CA ASP A 558 1.28 19.64 -15.29
C ASP A 558 2.07 19.80 -16.61
N PHE A 559 1.59 20.60 -17.57
CA PHE A 559 2.34 20.97 -18.78
C PHE A 559 3.32 22.13 -18.58
N GLU A 560 3.20 22.87 -17.47
CA GLU A 560 4.05 24.04 -17.17
C GLU A 560 4.96 23.75 -15.98
N LEU A 561 6.13 23.17 -16.26
CA LEU A 561 7.12 22.87 -15.24
C LEU A 561 8.10 24.04 -15.05
N PRO A 562 8.47 24.40 -13.81
CA PRO A 562 9.51 25.39 -13.58
C PRO A 562 10.87 24.87 -14.09
N GLU A 563 11.72 25.78 -14.57
CA GLU A 563 13.09 25.44 -14.94
C GLU A 563 13.89 25.04 -13.69
N ASN A 564 14.21 23.75 -13.59
CA ASN A 564 15.03 23.21 -12.50
C ASN A 564 16.45 22.93 -12.98
N LYS A 565 17.45 23.25 -12.15
CA LYS A 565 18.85 22.91 -12.41
C LYS A 565 19.04 21.40 -12.35
N LYS A 566 19.35 20.78 -13.49
CA LYS A 566 19.66 19.36 -13.59
C LYS A 566 21.16 19.15 -13.44
N SER A 567 21.56 18.22 -12.58
CA SER A 567 22.95 17.81 -12.44
C SER A 567 23.02 16.33 -12.10
N LYS A 568 24.17 15.69 -12.39
CA LYS A 568 24.38 14.30 -11.98
C LYS A 568 24.52 14.26 -10.46
N TYR A 569 23.82 13.33 -9.82
CA TYR A 569 23.94 13.12 -8.38
C TYR A 569 25.39 12.77 -8.00
N SER A 570 26.00 13.61 -7.16
CA SER A 570 27.38 13.46 -6.69
C SER A 570 27.52 12.79 -5.32
N GLY A 571 26.41 12.39 -4.69
CA GLY A 571 26.39 11.88 -3.32
C GLY A 571 26.01 12.95 -2.29
N SER A 572 25.16 12.55 -1.35
CA SER A 572 24.75 13.30 -0.15
C SER A 572 24.53 12.27 0.95
N PHE A 573 25.01 12.55 2.17
CA PHE A 573 24.90 11.64 3.31
C PHE A 573 23.75 12.04 4.21
N THR A 574 23.09 11.04 4.79
CA THR A 574 22.11 11.24 5.84
C THR A 574 22.79 11.81 7.06
N ARG A 575 22.02 12.55 7.87
CA ARG A 575 22.52 13.13 9.11
C ARG A 575 23.14 12.04 9.99
N LEU A 576 24.28 12.33 10.61
CA LEU A 576 24.89 11.39 11.54
C LEU A 576 23.92 11.11 12.69
N THR A 577 23.47 9.86 12.78
CA THR A 577 22.62 9.35 13.85
C THR A 577 23.48 8.83 14.98
N VAL A 578 23.12 9.17 16.20
CA VAL A 578 23.81 8.85 17.45
C VAL A 578 22.83 8.05 18.31
N LEU A 579 23.17 6.81 18.64
CA LEU A 579 22.38 5.92 19.49
C LEU A 579 23.14 5.68 20.80
N PRO A 580 22.92 6.51 21.83
CA PRO A 580 23.56 6.31 23.11
C PRO A 580 23.01 5.03 23.77
N PHE A 581 23.86 4.35 24.51
CA PHE A 581 23.44 3.20 25.29
C PHE A 581 24.14 3.14 26.64
N VAL A 582 23.47 2.53 27.60
CA VAL A 582 24.07 2.08 28.84
C VAL A 582 23.93 0.57 28.90
N ARG A 583 25.06 -0.11 29.05
CA ARG A 583 25.12 -1.57 29.07
C ARG A 583 25.55 -2.06 30.44
N PHE A 584 24.85 -3.06 30.97
CA PHE A 584 25.42 -3.98 31.94
C PHE A 584 26.18 -5.07 31.18
N ASP A 585 27.47 -5.23 31.46
CA ASP A 585 28.41 -6.07 30.75
C ASP A 585 29.21 -6.91 31.77
N ASN A 586 28.76 -8.14 32.02
CA ASN A 586 29.42 -9.08 32.94
C ASN A 586 30.47 -9.94 32.24
N TYR A 587 31.17 -9.42 31.24
CA TYR A 587 32.16 -10.16 30.47
C TYR A 587 33.31 -10.69 31.34
N ASN A 588 33.76 -9.91 32.32
CA ASN A 588 34.88 -10.24 33.18
C ASN A 588 34.42 -10.44 34.63
N THR A 589 34.60 -11.64 35.18
CA THR A 589 34.18 -11.96 36.55
C THR A 589 34.93 -11.17 37.63
N SER A 590 36.10 -10.60 37.32
CA SER A 590 36.84 -9.72 38.24
C SER A 590 36.28 -8.29 38.31
N ASN A 591 35.37 -7.91 37.41
CA ASN A 591 34.74 -6.59 37.40
C ASN A 591 33.85 -6.42 38.64
N LYS A 592 34.05 -5.31 39.38
CA LYS A 592 33.12 -4.88 40.42
C LYS A 592 31.81 -4.44 39.77
N ALA A 593 30.74 -4.30 40.57
CA ALA A 593 29.44 -3.89 40.06
C ALA A 593 29.48 -2.63 39.16
N VAL A 594 30.29 -1.63 39.52
CA VAL A 594 30.45 -0.40 38.72
C VAL A 594 31.22 -0.65 37.41
N ASP A 595 32.18 -1.56 37.40
CA ASP A 595 32.98 -1.91 36.21
C ASP A 595 32.15 -2.68 35.17
N LYS A 596 31.03 -3.28 35.60
CA LYS A 596 30.06 -3.92 34.71
C LYS A 596 29.17 -2.91 34.00
N ILE A 597 29.14 -1.63 34.41
CA ILE A 597 28.40 -0.60 33.69
C ILE A 597 29.30 0.00 32.60
N LYS A 598 28.81 -0.06 31.37
CA LYS A 598 29.54 0.34 30.17
C LYS A 598 28.69 1.29 29.33
N PRO A 599 28.80 2.62 29.53
CA PRO A 599 28.20 3.57 28.62
C PRO A 599 28.87 3.49 27.25
N GLY A 600 28.10 3.75 26.21
CA GLY A 600 28.59 3.78 24.86
C GLY A 600 27.66 4.48 23.89
N VAL A 601 28.06 4.46 22.63
CA VAL A 601 27.34 5.09 21.53
C VAL A 601 27.51 4.26 20.28
N TYR A 602 26.45 4.15 19.50
CA TYR A 602 26.55 3.76 18.09
C TYR A 602 26.34 4.98 17.21
N LEU A 603 27.05 5.01 16.09
CA LEU A 603 26.96 6.05 15.08
C LEU A 603 26.57 5.41 13.75
N THR A 604 25.63 6.00 13.03
CA THR A 604 25.26 5.53 11.69
C THR A 604 24.98 6.69 10.74
N SER A 605 25.36 6.51 9.47
CA SER A 605 25.07 7.43 8.37
C SER A 605 25.18 6.67 7.04
N SER A 606 24.39 7.05 6.04
CA SER A 606 24.42 6.43 4.71
C SER A 606 24.28 7.46 3.60
N ASP A 607 24.75 7.17 2.39
CA ASP A 607 24.40 7.96 1.20
C ASP A 607 22.91 7.83 0.91
N MET A 608 22.26 8.88 0.39
CA MET A 608 20.79 8.88 0.18
C MET A 608 20.31 7.73 -0.72
N LEU A 609 21.13 7.28 -1.67
CA LEU A 609 20.82 6.14 -2.54
C LEU A 609 21.27 4.78 -1.95
N ASN A 610 21.66 4.76 -0.68
CA ASN A 610 22.20 3.62 0.04
C ASN A 610 23.38 2.94 -0.67
N ARG A 611 24.20 3.74 -1.38
CA ARG A 611 25.39 3.26 -2.10
C ARG A 611 26.57 2.99 -1.16
N TYR A 612 26.59 3.68 -0.04
CA TYR A 612 27.61 3.64 1.00
C TYR A 612 26.91 3.73 2.35
N SER A 613 27.35 2.94 3.33
CA SER A 613 26.89 3.07 4.71
C SER A 613 28.04 2.96 5.70
N LEU A 614 27.98 3.78 6.75
CA LEU A 614 28.91 3.81 7.86
C LEU A 614 28.16 3.39 9.13
N PHE A 615 28.68 2.41 9.85
CA PHE A 615 28.21 2.04 11.17
C PHE A 615 29.40 1.92 12.12
N ALA A 616 29.40 2.67 13.21
CA ALA A 616 30.47 2.65 14.19
C ALA A 616 29.90 2.51 15.60
N GLY A 617 30.72 2.06 16.53
CA GLY A 617 30.34 2.10 17.93
C GLY A 617 31.53 2.10 18.85
N GLY A 618 31.31 2.69 20.03
CA GLY A 618 32.31 2.83 21.06
C GLY A 618 31.68 2.69 22.43
N SER A 619 32.28 1.88 23.30
CA SER A 619 31.91 1.83 24.71
C SER A 619 33.14 1.65 25.59
N ILE A 620 33.05 2.12 26.82
CA ILE A 620 34.16 2.05 27.78
C ILE A 620 33.61 1.96 29.19
N ASN A 621 34.26 1.17 30.06
CA ASN A 621 33.92 1.10 31.49
C ASN A 621 34.98 1.82 32.33
N THR A 622 34.77 1.83 33.65
CA THR A 622 35.70 2.41 34.65
C THR A 622 37.08 1.78 34.68
N ARG A 623 37.24 0.55 34.15
CA ARG A 623 38.55 -0.12 34.01
C ARG A 623 39.28 0.23 32.71
N LEU A 624 38.72 1.07 31.84
CA LEU A 624 39.22 1.36 30.48
C LEU A 624 39.18 0.12 29.56
N GLU A 625 38.30 -0.83 29.84
CA GLU A 625 37.94 -1.90 28.91
C GLU A 625 37.05 -1.29 27.83
N ARG A 626 37.51 -1.31 26.58
CA ARG A 626 36.84 -0.64 25.47
C ARG A 626 36.36 -1.63 24.41
N ASP A 627 35.22 -1.32 23.81
CA ASP A 627 34.75 -1.94 22.57
C ASP A 627 34.66 -0.84 21.53
N LEU A 628 35.56 -0.86 20.55
CA LEU A 628 35.50 0.03 19.40
C LEU A 628 35.29 -0.82 18.16
N PHE A 629 34.36 -0.41 17.31
CA PHE A 629 34.23 -0.98 15.98
C PHE A 629 33.78 0.06 14.95
N LEU A 630 34.14 -0.20 13.69
CA LEU A 630 33.77 0.58 12.53
C LEU A 630 33.50 -0.39 11.38
N SER A 631 32.36 -0.23 10.72
CA SER A 631 31.96 -0.95 9.52
C SER A 631 31.66 0.06 8.43
N PHE A 632 32.29 -0.11 7.28
CA PHE A 632 31.97 0.63 6.06
C PHE A 632 31.50 -0.37 5.01
N ILE A 633 30.31 -0.16 4.45
CA ILE A 633 29.74 -1.04 3.43
C ILE A 633 29.57 -0.26 2.12
N TYR A 634 30.03 -0.84 1.03
CA TYR A 634 29.87 -0.37 -0.34
C TYR A 634 28.88 -1.27 -1.09
N LYS A 635 27.79 -0.68 -1.61
CA LYS A 635 26.70 -1.37 -2.32
C LYS A 635 26.49 -0.86 -3.75
N ASN A 636 27.32 0.06 -4.22
CA ASN A 636 27.14 0.67 -5.53
C ASN A 636 27.57 -0.26 -6.67
N LYS A 637 27.13 0.03 -7.89
CA LYS A 637 27.39 -0.79 -9.07
C LYS A 637 28.89 -0.91 -9.33
N LEU A 638 29.40 -2.14 -9.33
CA LEU A 638 30.74 -2.44 -9.83
C LEU A 638 30.66 -2.70 -11.35
N PRO A 639 31.43 -1.96 -12.18
CA PRO A 639 31.53 -2.24 -13.60
C PRO A 639 31.88 -3.72 -13.86
N LEU A 640 31.44 -4.28 -14.99
CA LEU A 640 31.55 -5.70 -15.38
C LEU A 640 30.68 -6.67 -14.57
N LEU A 641 30.72 -6.64 -13.24
CA LEU A 641 29.90 -7.52 -12.40
C LEU A 641 28.41 -7.21 -12.56
N TYR A 642 28.06 -5.92 -12.55
CA TYR A 642 26.67 -5.50 -12.76
C TYR A 642 26.11 -5.89 -14.14
N SER A 643 26.95 -5.86 -15.19
CA SER A 643 26.54 -6.31 -16.53
C SER A 643 26.37 -7.82 -16.64
N LEU A 644 27.04 -8.59 -15.77
CA LEU A 644 26.88 -10.04 -15.67
C LEU A 644 25.69 -10.45 -14.78
N GLY A 645 24.90 -9.50 -14.27
CA GLY A 645 23.82 -9.84 -13.35
C GLY A 645 24.33 -10.17 -11.94
N LEU A 646 25.41 -9.53 -11.47
CA LEU A 646 25.90 -9.63 -10.09
C LEU A 646 25.86 -8.27 -9.36
N LYS A 647 25.43 -8.27 -8.09
CA LYS A 647 25.41 -7.10 -7.18
C LYS A 647 26.14 -7.43 -5.86
N PRO A 648 27.48 -7.47 -5.84
CA PRO A 648 28.21 -7.74 -4.60
C PRO A 648 28.11 -6.57 -3.62
N GLU A 649 28.05 -6.89 -2.33
CA GLU A 649 28.27 -5.93 -1.24
C GLU A 649 29.68 -6.13 -0.70
N LEU A 650 30.44 -5.04 -0.52
CA LEU A 650 31.79 -5.09 0.03
C LEU A 650 31.79 -4.42 1.40
N SER A 651 32.26 -5.10 2.45
CA SER A 651 32.43 -4.52 3.78
C SER A 651 33.91 -4.38 4.16
N LEU A 652 34.22 -3.31 4.90
CA LEU A 652 35.46 -3.12 5.64
C LEU A 652 35.11 -2.97 7.12
N ASP A 653 35.52 -3.94 7.92
CA ASP A 653 35.22 -3.99 9.34
C ASP A 653 36.51 -3.88 10.16
N ILE A 654 36.56 -2.92 11.09
CA ILE A 654 37.71 -2.63 11.96
C ILE A 654 37.24 -2.75 13.40
N TYR A 655 37.99 -3.50 14.21
CA TYR A 655 37.68 -3.73 15.63
C TYR A 655 38.89 -3.41 16.51
N SER A 656 38.64 -2.79 17.66
CA SER A 656 39.63 -2.62 18.74
C SER A 656 38.96 -2.89 20.08
N ILE A 657 39.19 -4.08 20.61
CA ILE A 657 38.62 -4.55 21.87
C ILE A 657 39.75 -4.64 22.90
N SER A 658 39.55 -4.06 24.08
CA SER A 658 40.47 -4.23 25.23
C SER A 658 39.75 -4.82 26.42
N ARG A 659 40.44 -5.72 27.13
CA ARG A 659 39.98 -6.33 28.37
C ARG A 659 41.14 -6.32 29.36
N LYS A 660 40.86 -6.09 30.64
CA LYS A 660 41.85 -6.25 31.70
C LYS A 660 41.60 -7.58 32.39
N ALA A 661 42.65 -8.25 32.82
CA ALA A 661 42.53 -9.53 33.50
C ALA A 661 43.32 -9.44 34.79
N ASP A 662 42.69 -9.75 35.93
CA ASP A 662 43.39 -9.89 37.22
C ASP A 662 43.73 -11.37 37.44
N VAL A 663 44.37 -11.97 36.43
CA VAL A 663 44.81 -13.37 36.43
C VAL A 663 46.21 -13.44 35.85
N ASP A 664 47.07 -14.24 36.49
CA ASP A 664 48.39 -14.55 35.96
C ASP A 664 48.24 -15.41 34.72
N ILE A 665 48.64 -14.89 33.55
CA ILE A 665 48.69 -15.66 32.31
C ILE A 665 49.95 -16.53 32.38
N LEU A 666 49.80 -17.77 32.84
CA LEU A 666 50.86 -18.76 32.81
C LEU A 666 51.02 -19.26 31.36
N PHE A 667 52.01 -18.74 30.65
CA PHE A 667 52.50 -19.34 29.40
C PHE A 667 53.32 -20.60 29.74
N GLY A 668 52.65 -21.66 30.17
CA GLY A 668 53.28 -22.98 30.27
C GLY A 668 53.62 -23.47 28.87
N VAL A 669 54.90 -23.73 28.60
CA VAL A 669 55.28 -24.61 27.49
C VAL A 669 54.66 -25.97 27.79
N ASP A 670 53.83 -26.48 26.88
CA ASP A 670 53.23 -27.80 26.98
C ASP A 670 54.35 -28.86 26.87
N ASN A 671 55.01 -29.14 27.99
CA ASN A 671 55.91 -30.27 28.10
C ASN A 671 55.03 -31.47 28.44
N THR A 672 54.56 -32.17 27.40
CA THR A 672 53.92 -33.49 27.49
C THR A 672 54.93 -34.57 27.89
N THR A 673 55.60 -34.38 29.02
CA THR A 673 56.43 -35.38 29.69
C THR A 673 56.35 -35.15 31.20
N GLU A 674 55.30 -35.68 31.83
CA GLU A 674 55.47 -36.22 33.18
C GLU A 674 55.94 -37.68 33.05
N PRO A 675 56.85 -38.17 33.92
CA PRO A 675 57.07 -39.59 34.13
C PRO A 675 55.90 -40.27 34.86
#